data_AF-A0A935ZJ77-F1
#
_entry.id   AF-A0A935ZJ77-F1
#
_cell.length_a   1.000
_cell.length_b   1.000
_cell.length_c   1.000
_cell.angle_alpha   90.00
_cell.angle_beta   90.00
_cell.angle_gamma   90.00
#
_symmetry.space_group_name_H-M   'P 1'
#
loop_
_entity.id
_entity.type
_entity.pdbx_description
1 polymer ?
#
loop_
_entity_poly.entity_id
_entity_poly.type
_entity_poly.pdbx_seq_one_letter_code
_entity_poly.pdbx_strand_id
1 'polypeptide(L)'
;MPSPRFGRVIARVGVALRSWTIALARQWPSWIVVALACVLIWPGPLGHMPLSQDHTIHLARAWMLGEEWKGGHVSGWSTYWYFGFPLGELYPVLGDLSVLLLRAASFGLLPWAKCYGFVFAAGYIMQGLALLRVSRAMGLGPAAGVIAAALAYFDEGVLREGGWSYTVYFGVWLQPIACALIWWAVAEIAMIVQADTLAPRKLVLPAVLVCAALLAHPIALPMVALACAVMVLALGLRARMARVLVGFGSAVGLGGALAAWWVVPLFANRAWMANFGTLYSDLGTMVSRVATAGSWAKHMQPAVGYGIAAGLLWCVIRGTRFAKGLAVLAVLLWMMSTSDFFFRFRLDWLSESFRYLQYQRFIICAKPGLYLAGAALPVAAVRWGWARWRRDDAGGRDVAMGLGAIAFALAAGGAMMGSAGWAANKGGVGDFRIEHIKGDKRFEKDFAAFNEWARKKWEGREEYFRFAYKARRHSHVYADAPAYNHAPAYKLGYTPGEVFVHRPETEQASVLDRLRVKYVVGTSGGRGAKVVKRFGRIKVFERKVTEQVARIVGDGELEVLVDDADHERVSVQVTGATEGSRLEFNIAGYPRWQLLKDGVPVEWYEVPATGKGRIATQAERRAGEFRTGKGNLTPATDPMLLSVDAEDGVYELRYRHWMAADLLGVGLWAMAMALCAAMLAWPARAAKLLARIEGWLGPWVMGTLGAAVVVVLLARYAMGFRAESHLTSGWLRAGKADDVTGFENGPLKIDRLIGPAVTVDATADEPATMVLEGVEPSGDSLEGWFAVDDGDLKNVRGDFEFVIEGRSSGAQAWVQLLRVPIRNRGGHQKLDVPLAALEGASPIDLSVTVRGKSGKTARMGFDIDLR
;
A
#
# COMPACT_ATOMS: atom_id res chain seq x y z
N MET A 1 5.50 67.81 -26.56
CA MET A 1 6.50 66.74 -26.34
C MET A 1 6.08 65.92 -25.12
N PRO A 2 5.99 64.58 -25.19
CA PRO A 2 5.67 63.76 -24.02
C PRO A 2 6.76 63.88 -22.95
N SER A 3 6.38 63.95 -21.68
CA SER A 3 7.34 64.15 -20.59
C SER A 3 8.31 62.96 -20.49
N PRO A 4 9.58 63.17 -20.11
CA PRO A 4 10.57 62.10 -19.89
C PRO A 4 10.19 61.11 -18.77
N ARG A 5 9.10 61.35 -18.03
CA ARG A 5 8.50 60.38 -17.11
C ARG A 5 7.62 59.36 -17.86
N PHE A 6 6.92 59.77 -18.92
CA PHE A 6 6.06 58.89 -19.72
C PHE A 6 6.88 57.83 -20.49
N GLY A 7 8.02 58.20 -21.09
CA GLY A 7 8.92 57.26 -21.76
C GLY A 7 9.53 56.19 -20.84
N ARG A 8 9.81 56.55 -19.56
CA ARG A 8 10.30 55.59 -18.55
C ARG A 8 9.24 54.58 -18.11
N VAL A 9 7.97 54.98 -18.06
CA VAL A 9 6.86 54.08 -17.76
C VAL A 9 6.65 53.09 -18.92
N ILE A 10 6.64 53.56 -20.17
CA ILE A 10 6.52 52.70 -21.35
C ILE A 10 7.68 51.69 -21.44
N ALA A 11 8.92 52.11 -21.18
CA ALA A 11 10.06 51.21 -21.18
C ALA A 11 9.98 50.13 -20.08
N ARG A 12 9.54 50.50 -18.86
CA ARG A 12 9.34 49.53 -17.76
C ARG A 12 8.21 48.54 -18.06
N VAL A 13 7.11 49.01 -18.64
CA VAL A 13 6.00 48.15 -19.09
C VAL A 13 6.48 47.20 -20.21
N GLY A 14 7.27 47.69 -21.17
CA GLY A 14 7.86 46.85 -22.23
C GLY A 14 8.80 45.77 -21.69
N VAL A 15 9.66 46.10 -20.72
CA VAL A 15 10.53 45.11 -20.05
C VAL A 15 9.72 44.10 -19.24
N ALA A 16 8.69 44.57 -18.51
CA ALA A 16 7.79 43.69 -17.77
C ALA A 16 7.05 42.73 -18.72
N LEU A 17 6.43 43.23 -19.78
CA LEU A 17 5.74 42.41 -20.79
C LEU A 17 6.69 41.40 -21.44
N ARG A 18 7.92 41.81 -21.80
CA ARG A 18 8.94 40.90 -22.35
C ARG A 18 9.36 39.82 -21.34
N SER A 19 9.49 40.18 -20.06
CA SER A 19 9.80 39.21 -19.00
C SER A 19 8.66 38.22 -18.76
N TRP A 20 7.42 38.68 -18.84
CA TRP A 20 6.21 37.87 -18.74
C TRP A 20 6.04 36.92 -19.92
N THR A 21 6.25 37.39 -21.15
CA THR A 21 6.17 36.53 -22.34
C THR A 21 7.26 35.47 -22.35
N ILE A 22 8.49 35.81 -21.92
CA ILE A 22 9.57 34.82 -21.75
C ILE A 22 9.23 33.83 -20.64
N ALA A 23 8.65 34.28 -19.52
CA ALA A 23 8.23 33.40 -18.44
C ALA A 23 7.13 32.44 -18.88
N LEU A 24 6.10 32.94 -19.57
CA LEU A 24 5.02 32.13 -20.15
C LEU A 24 5.54 31.13 -21.18
N ALA A 25 6.40 31.58 -22.10
CA ALA A 25 7.05 30.72 -23.07
C ALA A 25 7.82 29.60 -22.37
N ARG A 26 8.53 29.86 -21.27
CA ARG A 26 9.25 28.81 -20.52
C ARG A 26 8.34 27.77 -19.85
N GLN A 27 7.03 28.04 -19.72
CA GLN A 27 6.05 27.12 -19.15
C GLN A 27 5.34 26.23 -20.17
N TRP A 28 5.61 26.37 -21.48
CA TRP A 28 5.03 25.50 -22.53
C TRP A 28 5.08 23.99 -22.19
N PRO A 29 6.16 23.44 -21.59
CA PRO A 29 6.19 22.01 -21.27
C PRO A 29 5.16 21.61 -20.22
N SER A 30 4.96 22.48 -19.22
CA SER A 30 3.95 22.27 -18.20
C SER A 30 2.55 22.35 -18.80
N TRP A 31 2.29 23.32 -19.69
CA TRP A 31 1.00 23.43 -20.38
C TRP A 31 0.68 22.19 -21.21
N ILE A 32 1.65 21.60 -21.93
CA ILE A 32 1.44 20.36 -22.69
C ILE A 32 1.09 19.20 -21.75
N VAL A 33 1.84 19.04 -20.66
CA VAL A 33 1.59 17.97 -19.69
C VAL A 33 0.22 18.12 -19.02
N VAL A 34 -0.16 19.35 -18.63
CA VAL A 34 -1.48 19.62 -18.07
C VAL A 34 -2.58 19.37 -19.11
N ALA A 35 -2.42 19.86 -20.33
CA ALA A 35 -3.40 19.69 -21.40
C ALA A 35 -3.62 18.20 -21.73
N LEU A 36 -2.53 17.43 -21.89
CA LEU A 36 -2.60 16.00 -22.14
C LEU A 36 -3.33 15.25 -21.01
N ALA A 37 -2.97 15.54 -19.76
CA ALA A 37 -3.66 14.97 -18.60
C ALA A 37 -5.16 15.29 -18.63
N CYS A 38 -5.52 16.57 -18.76
CA CYS A 38 -6.90 17.04 -18.79
C CYS A 38 -7.73 16.43 -19.92
N VAL A 39 -7.13 16.24 -21.11
CA VAL A 39 -7.80 15.58 -22.25
C VAL A 39 -8.11 14.12 -21.92
N LEU A 40 -7.15 13.38 -21.35
CA LEU A 40 -7.35 11.98 -21.03
C LEU A 40 -8.38 11.75 -19.92
N ILE A 41 -8.40 12.58 -18.88
CA ILE A 41 -9.37 12.44 -17.79
C ILE A 41 -10.62 13.29 -17.98
N TRP A 42 -10.92 13.79 -19.17
CA TRP A 42 -12.12 14.60 -19.41
C TRP A 42 -13.40 13.78 -19.13
N PRO A 43 -14.41 14.33 -18.41
CA PRO A 43 -14.57 15.71 -17.93
C PRO A 43 -14.11 15.97 -16.48
N GLY A 44 -13.20 15.17 -15.94
CA GLY A 44 -12.64 15.30 -14.58
C GLY A 44 -12.20 16.71 -14.17
N PRO A 45 -11.52 17.51 -15.02
CA PRO A 45 -11.16 18.90 -14.70
C PRO A 45 -12.34 19.85 -14.44
N LEU A 46 -13.57 19.46 -14.79
CA LEU A 46 -14.79 20.19 -14.43
C LEU A 46 -15.39 19.74 -13.07
N GLY A 47 -14.67 18.91 -12.33
CA GLY A 47 -15.12 18.33 -11.06
C GLY A 47 -15.96 17.07 -11.24
N HIS A 48 -15.96 16.42 -12.41
CA HIS A 48 -16.62 15.11 -12.52
C HIS A 48 -15.76 14.04 -11.88
N MET A 49 -16.31 13.39 -10.86
CA MET A 49 -15.66 12.25 -10.23
C MET A 49 -15.70 11.02 -11.15
N PRO A 50 -14.60 10.25 -11.24
CA PRO A 50 -14.66 8.92 -11.82
C PRO A 50 -15.50 7.99 -10.93
N LEU A 51 -16.48 7.29 -11.50
CA LEU A 51 -17.39 6.36 -10.81
C LEU A 51 -17.06 4.89 -11.09
N SER A 52 -15.77 4.58 -11.23
CA SER A 52 -15.25 3.22 -11.36
C SER A 52 -14.68 2.71 -10.05
N GLN A 53 -14.92 1.43 -9.76
CA GLN A 53 -14.30 0.65 -8.68
C GLN A 53 -14.11 1.43 -7.36
N ASP A 54 -12.88 1.69 -6.90
CA ASP A 54 -12.60 2.13 -5.53
C ASP A 54 -12.88 3.63 -5.30
N HIS A 55 -13.19 4.39 -6.36
CA HIS A 55 -13.46 5.82 -6.22
C HIS A 55 -14.64 6.11 -5.28
N THR A 56 -15.72 5.33 -5.37
CA THR A 56 -16.90 5.48 -4.51
C THR A 56 -16.58 5.24 -3.03
N ILE A 57 -15.63 4.34 -2.74
CA ILE A 57 -15.13 4.09 -1.37
C ILE A 57 -14.37 5.31 -0.85
N HIS A 58 -13.48 5.88 -1.67
CA HIS A 58 -12.73 7.06 -1.26
C HIS A 58 -13.62 8.29 -1.06
N LEU A 59 -14.69 8.45 -1.86
CA LEU A 59 -15.69 9.50 -1.64
C LEU A 59 -16.41 9.31 -0.29
N ALA A 60 -16.85 8.10 0.02
CA ALA A 60 -17.51 7.80 1.29
C ALA A 60 -16.58 8.10 2.48
N ARG A 61 -15.31 7.68 2.41
CA ARG A 61 -14.32 7.96 3.46
C ARG A 61 -14.06 9.45 3.64
N ALA A 62 -13.92 10.19 2.55
CA ALA A 62 -13.77 11.65 2.61
C ALA A 62 -14.95 12.33 3.31
N TRP A 63 -16.17 11.85 3.05
CA TRP A 63 -17.36 12.32 3.74
C TRP A 63 -17.35 11.96 5.23
N MET A 64 -17.10 10.69 5.58
CA MET A 64 -17.03 10.24 6.97
C MET A 64 -15.97 11.03 7.76
N LEU A 65 -14.81 11.29 7.16
CA LEU A 65 -13.75 12.09 7.78
C LEU A 65 -14.22 13.54 8.00
N GLY A 66 -15.08 14.05 7.12
CA GLY A 66 -15.74 15.32 7.33
C GLY A 66 -16.73 15.34 8.48
N GLU A 67 -17.38 14.22 8.79
CA GLU A 67 -18.23 14.10 9.98
C GLU A 67 -17.39 14.08 11.26
N GLU A 68 -16.29 13.31 11.29
CA GLU A 68 -15.30 13.36 12.39
C GLU A 68 -14.76 14.78 12.61
N TRP A 69 -14.45 15.48 11.52
CA TRP A 69 -13.95 16.85 11.59
C TRP A 69 -14.94 17.82 12.22
N LYS A 70 -16.25 17.64 12.00
CA LYS A 70 -17.27 18.46 12.68
C LYS A 70 -17.28 18.22 14.19
N GLY A 71 -16.94 17.01 14.62
CA GLY A 71 -16.71 16.66 16.02
C GLY A 71 -15.42 17.24 16.61
N GLY A 72 -14.54 17.83 15.77
CA GLY A 72 -13.24 18.37 16.19
C GLY A 72 -12.07 17.38 16.03
N HIS A 73 -12.27 16.28 15.30
CA HIS A 73 -11.30 15.20 15.18
C HIS A 73 -10.84 14.98 13.74
N VAL A 74 -9.57 14.61 13.55
CA VAL A 74 -8.98 14.28 12.22
C VAL A 74 -8.88 12.77 11.98
N SER A 75 -9.34 12.00 12.96
CA SER A 75 -9.44 10.54 12.99
C SER A 75 -10.31 10.12 14.18
N GLY A 76 -10.98 8.99 14.10
CA GLY A 76 -11.91 8.55 15.16
C GLY A 76 -12.53 7.19 14.87
N TRP A 77 -13.48 6.80 15.71
CA TRP A 77 -14.26 5.59 15.48
C TRP A 77 -15.50 5.88 14.64
N SER A 78 -15.53 5.35 13.42
CA SER A 78 -16.71 5.49 12.58
C SER A 78 -17.52 4.21 12.64
N THR A 79 -18.78 4.29 13.09
CA THR A 79 -19.67 3.13 12.94
C THR A 79 -20.19 3.00 11.51
N TYR A 80 -19.99 3.94 10.59
CA TYR A 80 -20.63 3.91 9.28
C TYR A 80 -20.36 2.66 8.44
N TRP A 81 -19.26 1.95 8.66
CA TRP A 81 -18.96 0.66 8.03
C TRP A 81 -18.72 -0.46 9.04
N TYR A 82 -19.00 -1.70 8.62
CA TYR A 82 -18.74 -2.92 9.39
C TYR A 82 -19.35 -2.89 10.79
N PHE A 83 -18.68 -3.51 11.76
CA PHE A 83 -18.91 -3.34 13.20
C PHE A 83 -18.20 -2.08 13.75
N GLY A 84 -17.99 -1.08 12.89
CA GLY A 84 -17.12 0.07 13.13
C GLY A 84 -15.69 -0.15 12.69
N PHE A 85 -14.96 0.95 12.47
CA PHE A 85 -13.54 0.95 12.09
C PHE A 85 -12.84 2.25 12.51
N PRO A 86 -11.51 2.22 12.73
CA PRO A 86 -10.74 3.40 13.12
C PRO A 86 -10.41 4.28 11.89
N LEU A 87 -11.32 5.19 11.57
CA LEU A 87 -11.24 6.07 10.41
C LEU A 87 -10.06 7.04 10.56
N GLY A 88 -9.21 7.09 9.54
CA GLY A 88 -8.07 8.00 9.49
C GLY A 88 -6.83 7.53 10.26
N GLU A 89 -6.87 6.37 10.90
CA GLU A 89 -5.74 5.88 11.72
C GLU A 89 -4.89 4.81 11.04
N LEU A 90 -5.55 3.80 10.45
CA LEU A 90 -4.86 2.65 9.86
C LEU A 90 -4.61 2.79 8.36
N TYR A 91 -5.25 3.75 7.71
CA TYR A 91 -5.10 4.02 6.29
C TYR A 91 -4.70 5.50 6.04
N PRO A 92 -3.81 5.78 5.07
CA PRO A 92 -3.39 7.14 4.77
C PRO A 92 -4.53 8.08 4.39
N VAL A 93 -4.39 9.34 4.80
CA VAL A 93 -5.49 10.31 4.85
C VAL A 93 -5.38 11.45 3.84
N LEU A 94 -4.29 11.56 3.07
CA LEU A 94 -4.08 12.72 2.19
C LEU A 94 -5.24 12.93 1.21
N GLY A 95 -5.73 11.86 0.57
CA GLY A 95 -6.84 11.95 -0.38
C GLY A 95 -8.11 12.50 0.25
N ASP A 96 -8.52 11.86 1.35
CA ASP A 96 -9.73 12.22 2.10
C ASP A 96 -9.64 13.65 2.64
N LEU A 97 -8.51 14.01 3.26
CA LEU A 97 -8.23 15.36 3.75
C LEU A 97 -8.21 16.39 2.64
N SER A 98 -7.66 16.09 1.46
CA SER A 98 -7.62 17.05 0.36
C SER A 98 -9.03 17.37 -0.15
N VAL A 99 -9.92 16.38 -0.19
CA VAL A 99 -11.32 16.57 -0.54
C VAL A 99 -12.05 17.39 0.52
N LEU A 100 -11.84 17.06 1.79
CA LEU A 100 -12.39 17.82 2.92
C LEU A 100 -11.91 19.28 2.93
N LEU A 101 -10.62 19.52 2.77
CA LEU A 101 -10.03 20.86 2.73
C LEU A 101 -10.55 21.69 1.56
N LEU A 102 -10.68 21.09 0.37
CA LEU A 102 -11.28 21.78 -0.78
C LEU A 102 -12.75 22.13 -0.51
N ARG A 103 -13.50 21.21 0.11
CA ARG A 103 -14.88 21.47 0.50
C ARG A 103 -14.99 22.60 1.53
N ALA A 104 -14.14 22.58 2.56
CA ALA A 104 -14.05 23.64 3.56
C ALA A 104 -13.67 24.99 2.94
N ALA A 105 -12.68 25.01 2.04
CA ALA A 105 -12.29 26.21 1.30
C ALA A 105 -13.39 26.74 0.38
N SER A 106 -14.28 25.87 -0.10
CA SER A 106 -15.50 26.27 -0.83
C SER A 106 -16.66 26.70 0.09
N PHE A 107 -16.45 26.77 1.41
CA PHE A 107 -17.50 26.99 2.42
C PHE A 107 -18.67 26.01 2.30
N GLY A 108 -18.38 24.79 1.84
CA GLY A 108 -19.40 23.77 1.58
C GLY A 108 -20.26 23.99 0.33
N LEU A 109 -19.94 24.97 -0.53
CA LEU A 109 -20.69 25.23 -1.77
C LEU A 109 -20.51 24.12 -2.82
N LEU A 110 -19.34 23.48 -2.86
CA LEU A 110 -19.09 22.37 -3.78
C LEU A 110 -19.52 21.03 -3.17
N PRO A 111 -20.34 20.21 -3.85
CA PRO A 111 -20.66 18.86 -3.41
C PRO A 111 -19.42 17.99 -3.24
N TRP A 112 -19.50 16.95 -2.39
CA TRP A 112 -18.40 16.02 -2.13
C TRP A 112 -17.81 15.42 -3.41
N ALA A 113 -18.65 14.90 -4.31
CA ALA A 113 -18.21 14.33 -5.58
C ALA A 113 -17.47 15.34 -6.47
N LYS A 114 -17.86 16.63 -6.44
CA LYS A 114 -17.14 17.68 -7.19
C LYS A 114 -15.78 17.96 -6.61
N CYS A 115 -15.69 18.07 -5.28
CA CYS A 115 -14.41 18.24 -4.59
C CYS A 115 -13.48 17.06 -4.90
N TYR A 116 -14.00 15.84 -4.87
CA TYR A 116 -13.28 14.63 -5.25
C TYR A 116 -12.74 14.69 -6.68
N GLY A 117 -13.59 15.03 -7.66
CA GLY A 117 -13.19 15.14 -9.07
C GLY A 117 -12.04 16.13 -9.28
N PHE A 118 -12.08 17.30 -8.64
CA PHE A 118 -10.99 18.28 -8.71
C PHE A 118 -9.70 17.78 -8.07
N VAL A 119 -9.78 17.17 -6.89
CA VAL A 119 -8.61 16.63 -6.17
C VAL A 119 -7.96 15.50 -6.97
N PHE A 120 -8.77 14.59 -7.51
CA PHE A 120 -8.30 13.53 -8.41
C PHE A 120 -7.60 14.11 -9.63
N ALA A 121 -8.21 15.10 -10.30
CA ALA A 121 -7.63 15.73 -11.49
C ALA A 121 -6.29 16.41 -11.19
N ALA A 122 -6.21 17.18 -10.09
CA ALA A 122 -4.99 17.81 -9.64
C ALA A 122 -3.90 16.76 -9.33
N GLY A 123 -4.27 15.67 -8.66
CA GLY A 123 -3.38 14.55 -8.38
C GLY A 123 -2.85 13.86 -9.64
N TYR A 124 -3.69 13.64 -10.64
CA TYR A 124 -3.30 13.05 -11.92
C TYR A 124 -2.32 13.96 -12.68
N ILE A 125 -2.60 15.27 -12.76
CA ILE A 125 -1.71 16.28 -13.36
C ILE A 125 -0.35 16.33 -12.66
N MET A 126 -0.35 16.24 -11.34
CA MET A 126 0.86 16.33 -10.52
C MET A 126 1.89 15.24 -10.88
N GLN A 127 1.44 14.06 -11.31
CA GLN A 127 2.33 12.97 -11.73
C GLN A 127 3.22 13.38 -12.90
N GLY A 128 2.65 14.00 -13.94
CA GLY A 128 3.43 14.49 -15.07
C GLY A 128 4.31 15.70 -14.72
N LEU A 129 3.81 16.60 -13.87
CA LEU A 129 4.59 17.76 -13.41
C LEU A 129 5.83 17.34 -12.61
N ALA A 130 5.73 16.28 -11.79
CA ALA A 130 6.87 15.71 -11.10
C ALA A 130 7.96 15.26 -12.09
N LEU A 131 7.58 14.58 -13.18
CA LEU A 131 8.53 14.12 -14.20
C LEU A 131 9.25 15.27 -14.92
N LEU A 132 8.56 16.40 -15.15
CA LEU A 132 9.22 17.61 -15.66
C LEU A 132 10.27 18.15 -14.70
N ARG A 133 10.00 18.14 -13.39
CA ARG A 133 10.93 18.60 -12.37
C ARG A 133 12.15 17.67 -12.26
N VAL A 134 11.93 16.37 -12.25
CA VAL A 134 13.01 15.36 -12.22
C VAL A 134 13.88 15.48 -13.47
N SER A 135 13.29 15.60 -14.65
CA SER A 135 14.03 15.74 -15.91
C SER A 135 14.94 16.97 -15.96
N ARG A 136 14.48 18.10 -15.40
CA ARG A 136 15.30 19.30 -15.23
C ARG A 136 16.49 19.04 -14.29
N ALA A 137 16.25 18.37 -13.16
CA ALA A 137 17.31 18.00 -12.22
C ALA A 137 18.34 17.02 -12.81
N MET A 138 17.95 16.18 -13.77
CA MET A 138 18.86 15.31 -14.53
C MET A 138 19.79 16.09 -15.49
N GLY A 139 19.49 17.36 -15.78
CA GLY A 139 20.18 18.15 -16.81
C GLY A 139 19.66 17.93 -18.23
N LEU A 140 18.57 17.15 -18.40
CA LEU A 140 17.96 16.83 -19.69
C LEU A 140 16.96 17.89 -20.18
N GLY A 141 16.73 18.93 -19.37
CA GLY A 141 15.75 19.97 -19.64
C GLY A 141 14.32 19.44 -19.58
N PRO A 142 13.32 20.19 -20.08
CA PRO A 142 11.92 19.80 -19.93
C PRO A 142 11.46 18.72 -20.93
N ALA A 143 12.10 18.59 -22.10
CA ALA A 143 11.63 17.72 -23.17
C ALA A 143 11.55 16.24 -22.76
N ALA A 144 12.57 15.72 -22.06
CA ALA A 144 12.55 14.34 -21.60
C ALA A 144 11.44 14.12 -20.55
N GLY A 145 11.14 15.12 -19.73
CA GLY A 145 10.01 15.08 -18.80
C GLY A 145 8.65 15.08 -19.49
N VAL A 146 8.49 15.82 -20.61
CA VAL A 146 7.25 15.78 -21.41
C VAL A 146 7.04 14.40 -22.01
N ILE A 147 8.06 13.81 -22.62
CA ILE A 147 7.99 12.45 -23.18
C ILE A 147 7.69 11.43 -22.08
N ALA A 148 8.41 11.49 -20.95
CA ALA A 148 8.18 10.58 -19.83
C ALA A 148 6.76 10.72 -19.25
N ALA A 149 6.24 11.94 -19.12
CA ALA A 149 4.86 12.18 -18.68
C ALA A 149 3.84 11.63 -19.65
N ALA A 150 4.05 11.83 -20.96
CA ALA A 150 3.16 11.27 -21.97
C ALA A 150 3.17 9.73 -21.96
N LEU A 151 4.34 9.10 -21.82
CA LEU A 151 4.45 7.64 -21.65
C LEU A 151 3.75 7.15 -20.39
N ALA A 152 3.87 7.87 -19.27
CA ALA A 152 3.19 7.54 -18.02
C ALA A 152 1.66 7.67 -18.12
N TYR A 153 1.16 8.67 -18.86
CA TYR A 153 -0.28 8.84 -19.07
C TYR A 153 -0.87 7.84 -20.08
N PHE A 154 -0.10 7.44 -21.09
CA PHE A 154 -0.49 6.42 -22.07
C PHE A 154 -0.24 4.98 -21.60
N ASP A 155 0.35 4.79 -20.42
CA ASP A 155 0.53 3.47 -19.82
C ASP A 155 -0.85 2.88 -19.46
N GLU A 156 -1.34 1.93 -20.27
CA GLU A 156 -2.53 1.13 -19.98
C GLU A 156 -2.43 0.49 -18.58
N GLY A 157 -1.25 -0.09 -18.30
CA GLY A 157 -0.93 -0.78 -17.07
C GLY A 157 -1.81 -2.01 -16.81
N VAL A 158 -1.73 -2.51 -15.58
CA VAL A 158 -2.51 -3.65 -15.09
C VAL A 158 -2.63 -3.55 -13.57
N LEU A 159 -3.56 -4.30 -13.00
CA LEU A 159 -3.75 -4.40 -11.56
C LEU A 159 -2.41 -4.60 -10.82
N ARG A 160 -2.08 -3.66 -9.92
CA ARG A 160 -0.87 -3.56 -9.08
C ARG A 160 0.45 -3.18 -9.78
N GLU A 161 0.48 -2.96 -11.09
CA GLU A 161 1.66 -2.43 -11.81
C GLU A 161 1.52 -0.96 -12.20
N GLY A 162 0.39 -0.32 -11.88
CA GLY A 162 0.15 1.09 -12.18
C GLY A 162 -0.55 1.29 -13.51
N GLY A 163 -0.31 2.43 -14.15
CA GLY A 163 -0.97 2.85 -15.39
C GLY A 163 -2.43 3.25 -15.19
N TRP A 164 -3.13 3.48 -16.30
CA TRP A 164 -4.54 3.90 -16.36
C TRP A 164 -5.47 2.94 -15.64
N SER A 165 -5.30 1.64 -15.90
CA SER A 165 -6.12 0.59 -15.28
C SER A 165 -6.09 0.69 -13.75
N TYR A 166 -4.91 0.83 -13.16
CA TYR A 166 -4.78 0.89 -11.69
C TYR A 166 -5.13 2.27 -11.11
N THR A 167 -4.67 3.34 -11.76
CA THR A 167 -4.79 4.71 -11.26
C THR A 167 -6.20 5.23 -11.41
N VAL A 168 -6.80 5.08 -12.60
CA VAL A 168 -8.08 5.70 -12.96
C VAL A 168 -9.21 4.69 -12.93
N TYR A 169 -9.05 3.50 -13.53
CA TYR A 169 -10.18 2.56 -13.55
C TYR A 169 -10.41 1.89 -12.19
N PHE A 170 -9.37 1.35 -11.54
CA PHE A 170 -9.49 0.78 -10.20
C PHE A 170 -9.56 1.85 -9.11
N GLY A 171 -9.12 3.08 -9.38
CA GLY A 171 -9.19 4.19 -8.43
C GLY A 171 -8.13 4.18 -7.34
N VAL A 172 -6.98 3.53 -7.56
CA VAL A 172 -5.85 3.49 -6.60
C VAL A 172 -4.85 4.62 -6.87
N TRP A 173 -5.37 5.82 -7.12
CA TRP A 173 -4.62 6.97 -7.64
C TRP A 173 -3.64 7.61 -6.64
N LEU A 174 -3.89 7.47 -5.34
CA LEU A 174 -3.02 8.00 -4.29
C LEU A 174 -1.64 7.35 -4.27
N GLN A 175 -1.53 6.09 -4.67
CA GLN A 175 -0.25 5.40 -4.69
C GLN A 175 0.71 5.95 -5.77
N PRO A 176 0.33 6.02 -7.07
CA PRO A 176 1.14 6.69 -8.08
C PRO A 176 1.53 8.12 -7.70
N ILE A 177 0.65 8.86 -7.02
CA ILE A 177 0.95 10.20 -6.52
C ILE A 177 2.02 10.17 -5.44
N ALA A 178 1.91 9.28 -4.46
CA ALA A 178 2.94 9.10 -3.44
C ALA A 178 4.31 8.86 -4.11
N CYS A 179 4.38 7.98 -5.11
CA CYS A 179 5.60 7.74 -5.87
C CYS A 179 6.10 9.01 -6.57
N ALA A 180 5.23 9.73 -7.30
CA ALA A 180 5.59 10.95 -8.01
C ALA A 180 6.11 12.05 -7.06
N LEU A 181 5.49 12.20 -5.90
CA LEU A 181 5.90 13.13 -4.85
C LEU A 181 7.30 12.80 -4.31
N ILE A 182 7.64 11.52 -4.11
CA ILE A 182 8.99 11.13 -3.70
C ILE A 182 10.03 11.40 -4.80
N TRP A 183 9.73 11.05 -6.06
CA TRP A 183 10.62 11.38 -7.18
C TRP A 183 10.86 12.89 -7.27
N TRP A 184 9.81 13.69 -7.09
CA TRP A 184 9.93 15.15 -7.05
C TRP A 184 10.78 15.61 -5.85
N ALA A 185 10.50 15.13 -4.64
CA ALA A 185 11.28 15.48 -3.45
C ALA A 185 12.77 15.19 -3.64
N VAL A 186 13.10 14.01 -4.17
CA VAL A 186 14.48 13.59 -4.47
C VAL A 186 15.14 14.54 -5.47
N ALA A 187 14.42 14.98 -6.51
CA ALA A 187 14.93 15.96 -7.47
C ALA A 187 15.21 17.33 -6.84
N GLU A 188 14.32 17.84 -5.99
CA GLU A 188 14.54 19.10 -5.28
C GLU A 188 15.74 19.01 -4.35
N ILE A 189 15.84 17.95 -3.54
CA ILE A 189 16.97 17.74 -2.63
C ILE A 189 18.28 17.65 -3.42
N ALA A 190 18.30 16.90 -4.53
CA ALA A 190 19.48 16.76 -5.37
C ALA A 190 19.97 18.10 -5.94
N MET A 191 19.05 18.98 -6.35
CA MET A 191 19.41 20.33 -6.80
C MET A 191 19.94 21.21 -5.65
N ILE A 192 19.42 21.04 -4.43
CA ILE A 192 19.84 21.80 -3.25
C ILE A 192 21.23 21.39 -2.78
N VAL A 193 21.52 20.08 -2.67
CA VAL A 193 22.81 19.59 -2.16
C VAL A 193 23.98 19.80 -3.12
N GLN A 194 23.68 20.01 -4.41
CA GLN A 194 24.68 20.35 -5.42
C GLN A 194 25.06 21.85 -5.43
N ALA A 195 24.30 22.70 -4.73
CA ALA A 195 24.67 24.10 -4.55
C ALA A 195 25.85 24.25 -3.56
N ASP A 196 26.53 25.40 -3.60
CA ASP A 196 27.69 25.68 -2.74
C ASP A 196 27.33 25.68 -1.25
N THR A 197 26.11 26.09 -0.91
CA THR A 197 25.57 26.15 0.45
C THR A 197 24.16 25.60 0.49
N LEU A 198 23.81 24.90 1.58
CA LEU A 198 22.42 24.51 1.85
C LEU A 198 21.57 25.76 2.13
N ALA A 199 20.55 25.98 1.32
CA ALA A 199 19.57 27.04 1.52
C ALA A 199 18.36 26.48 2.30
N PRO A 200 18.18 26.78 3.60
CA PRO A 200 17.16 26.16 4.43
C PRO A 200 15.74 26.32 3.87
N ARG A 201 15.40 27.50 3.34
CA ARG A 201 14.10 27.76 2.69
C ARG A 201 13.75 26.74 1.61
N LYS A 202 14.75 26.27 0.86
CA LYS A 202 14.54 25.32 -0.23
C LYS A 202 14.30 23.90 0.27
N LEU A 203 14.67 23.56 1.51
CA LEU A 203 14.44 22.24 2.11
C LEU A 203 13.00 22.03 2.58
N VAL A 204 12.22 23.11 2.74
CA VAL A 204 10.82 23.03 3.20
C VAL A 204 9.94 22.33 2.16
N LEU A 205 10.08 22.68 0.87
CA LEU A 205 9.29 22.03 -0.19
C LEU A 205 9.50 20.50 -0.24
N PRO A 206 10.72 19.94 -0.33
CA PRO A 206 10.89 18.50 -0.31
C PRO A 206 10.43 17.84 1.00
N ALA A 207 10.53 18.52 2.15
CA ALA A 207 9.94 18.01 3.39
C ALA A 207 8.42 17.88 3.30
N VAL A 208 7.73 18.89 2.75
CA VAL A 208 6.28 18.84 2.50
C VAL A 208 5.93 17.75 1.48
N LEU A 209 6.72 17.57 0.41
CA LEU A 209 6.51 16.51 -0.58
C LEU A 209 6.66 15.11 0.05
N VAL A 210 7.66 14.90 0.91
CA VAL A 210 7.83 13.64 1.65
C VAL A 210 6.67 13.40 2.61
N CYS A 211 6.25 14.42 3.38
CA CYS A 211 5.08 14.34 4.25
C CYS A 211 3.83 13.94 3.46
N ALA A 212 3.55 14.64 2.36
CA ALA A 212 2.41 14.36 1.50
C ALA A 212 2.48 12.93 0.94
N ALA A 213 3.64 12.45 0.50
CA ALA A 213 3.79 11.10 0.00
C ALA A 213 3.48 10.03 1.07
N LEU A 214 3.95 10.23 2.31
CA LEU A 214 3.67 9.34 3.44
C LEU A 214 2.17 9.31 3.79
N LEU A 215 1.53 10.48 3.79
CA LEU A 215 0.08 10.61 4.01
C LEU A 215 -0.75 10.13 2.82
N ALA A 216 -0.15 9.96 1.63
CA ALA A 216 -0.83 9.45 0.44
C ALA A 216 -0.83 7.92 0.40
N HIS A 217 0.32 7.27 0.67
CA HIS A 217 0.43 5.81 0.60
C HIS A 217 1.64 5.26 1.39
N PRO A 218 1.51 4.15 2.13
CA PRO A 218 2.61 3.60 2.94
C PRO A 218 3.81 3.11 2.12
N ILE A 219 3.64 2.83 0.82
CA ILE A 219 4.75 2.45 -0.08
C ILE A 219 5.84 3.53 -0.16
N ALA A 220 5.51 4.79 0.20
CA ALA A 220 6.48 5.87 0.26
C ALA A 220 7.60 5.61 1.27
N LEU A 221 7.35 4.86 2.35
CA LEU A 221 8.36 4.53 3.38
C LEU A 221 9.57 3.77 2.79
N PRO A 222 9.41 2.56 2.20
CA PRO A 222 10.53 1.84 1.63
C PRO A 222 11.13 2.59 0.42
N MET A 223 10.32 3.34 -0.32
CA MET A 223 10.81 4.13 -1.46
C MET A 223 11.73 5.28 -1.02
N VAL A 224 11.37 6.02 0.03
CA VAL A 224 12.21 7.09 0.61
C VAL A 224 13.52 6.50 1.14
N ALA A 225 13.46 5.38 1.86
CA ALA A 225 14.65 4.72 2.38
C ALA A 225 15.63 4.35 1.26
N LEU A 226 15.12 3.69 0.20
CA LEU A 226 15.94 3.29 -0.95
C LEU A 226 16.46 4.51 -1.73
N ALA A 227 15.62 5.52 -1.95
CA ALA A 227 16.02 6.74 -2.64
C ALA A 227 17.12 7.49 -1.88
N CYS A 228 17.01 7.62 -0.56
CA CYS A 228 18.05 8.21 0.28
C CYS A 228 19.37 7.45 0.15
N ALA A 229 19.35 6.12 0.32
CA ALA A 229 20.55 5.30 0.23
C ALA A 229 21.26 5.48 -1.12
N VAL A 230 20.52 5.35 -2.23
CA VAL A 230 21.08 5.49 -3.58
C VAL A 230 21.59 6.91 -3.86
N MET A 231 20.85 7.94 -3.45
CA MET A 231 21.21 9.33 -3.74
C MET A 231 22.37 9.83 -2.89
N VAL A 232 22.47 9.40 -1.63
CA VAL A 232 23.62 9.69 -0.77
C VAL A 232 24.90 9.15 -1.41
N LEU A 233 24.86 7.89 -1.89
CA LEU A 233 26.00 7.29 -2.60
C LEU A 233 26.31 8.00 -3.92
N ALA A 234 25.29 8.26 -4.75
CA ALA A 234 25.48 8.84 -6.07
C ALA A 234 26.01 10.30 -6.02
N LEU A 235 25.55 11.10 -5.04
CA LEU A 235 25.89 12.52 -4.94
C LEU A 235 27.06 12.80 -3.98
N GLY A 236 27.23 11.97 -2.95
CA GLY A 236 28.22 12.16 -1.87
C GLY A 236 29.69 12.02 -2.29
N LEU A 237 29.96 11.49 -3.49
CA LEU A 237 31.31 11.44 -4.06
C LEU A 237 31.80 12.78 -4.66
N ARG A 238 30.95 13.82 -4.79
CA ARG A 238 31.33 15.15 -5.34
C ARG A 238 30.99 16.26 -4.37
N ALA A 239 29.74 16.22 -3.91
CA ALA A 239 29.29 17.06 -2.83
C ALA A 239 29.92 16.52 -1.56
N ARG A 240 30.32 17.40 -0.63
CA ARG A 240 30.78 16.96 0.68
C ARG A 240 29.73 15.99 1.24
N MET A 241 30.08 14.73 1.49
CA MET A 241 29.15 13.67 1.94
C MET A 241 28.25 14.16 3.08
N ALA A 242 28.84 14.89 4.03
CA ALA A 242 28.16 15.58 5.11
C ALA A 242 26.99 16.46 4.62
N ARG A 243 27.18 17.28 3.60
CA ARG A 243 26.12 18.12 3.02
C ARG A 243 24.97 17.31 2.45
N VAL A 244 25.27 16.22 1.76
CA VAL A 244 24.24 15.34 1.17
C VAL A 244 23.45 14.68 2.29
N LEU A 245 24.12 14.15 3.31
CA LEU A 245 23.49 13.57 4.50
C LEU A 245 22.64 14.60 5.25
N VAL A 246 23.13 15.82 5.47
CA VAL A 246 22.35 16.88 6.12
C VAL A 246 21.15 17.29 5.27
N GLY A 247 21.33 17.46 3.95
CA GLY A 247 20.25 17.86 3.05
C GLY A 247 19.13 16.82 2.98
N PHE A 248 19.48 15.55 2.72
CA PHE A 248 18.52 14.45 2.69
C PHE A 248 17.94 14.18 4.08
N GLY A 249 18.79 14.08 5.11
CA GLY A 249 18.37 13.83 6.49
C GLY A 249 17.45 14.91 7.04
N SER A 250 17.72 16.18 6.74
CA SER A 250 16.83 17.29 7.14
C SER A 250 15.50 17.24 6.40
N ALA A 251 15.51 17.10 5.07
CA ALA A 251 14.26 17.10 4.29
C ALA A 251 13.38 15.89 4.62
N VAL A 252 13.97 14.69 4.70
CA VAL A 252 13.24 13.46 5.02
C VAL A 252 12.86 13.39 6.49
N GLY A 253 13.74 13.79 7.40
CA GLY A 253 13.45 13.85 8.83
C GLY A 253 12.31 14.83 9.15
N LEU A 254 12.35 16.04 8.57
CA LEU A 254 11.25 17.00 8.69
C LEU A 254 9.97 16.48 8.03
N GLY A 255 10.06 15.89 6.84
CA GLY A 255 8.88 15.33 6.16
C GLY A 255 8.23 14.18 6.92
N GLY A 256 9.03 13.29 7.52
CA GLY A 256 8.55 12.22 8.40
C GLY A 256 7.94 12.77 9.69
N ALA A 257 8.58 13.76 10.31
CA ALA A 257 8.05 14.42 11.51
C ALA A 257 6.73 15.18 11.23
N LEU A 258 6.60 15.82 10.06
CA LEU A 258 5.34 16.43 9.61
C LEU A 258 4.23 15.38 9.36
N ALA A 259 4.57 14.14 9.02
CA ALA A 259 3.60 13.05 8.91
C ALA A 259 3.42 12.28 10.22
N ALA A 260 4.15 12.61 11.29
CA ALA A 260 4.25 11.78 12.49
C ALA A 260 2.93 11.64 13.25
N TRP A 261 2.07 12.67 13.20
CA TRP A 261 0.73 12.63 13.78
C TRP A 261 -0.11 11.46 13.25
N TRP A 262 0.16 10.97 12.03
CA TRP A 262 -0.49 9.79 11.46
C TRP A 262 0.42 8.54 11.48
N VAL A 263 1.70 8.70 11.12
CA VAL A 263 2.64 7.57 11.01
C VAL A 263 2.89 6.90 12.36
N VAL A 264 2.99 7.66 13.45
CA VAL A 264 3.27 7.10 14.79
C VAL A 264 2.10 6.25 15.31
N PRO A 265 0.84 6.74 15.32
CA PRO A 265 -0.30 5.92 15.71
C PRO A 265 -0.52 4.69 14.82
N LEU A 266 -0.31 4.82 13.50
CA LEU A 266 -0.35 3.69 12.56
C LEU A 266 0.57 2.55 13.02
N PHE A 267 1.83 2.87 13.33
CA PHE A 267 2.80 1.86 13.77
C PHE A 267 2.47 1.30 15.15
N ALA A 268 1.94 2.11 16.06
CA ALA A 268 1.49 1.66 17.38
C ALA A 268 0.34 0.64 17.27
N ASN A 269 -0.54 0.81 16.29
CA ASN A 269 -1.75 -0.01 16.10
C ASN A 269 -1.66 -1.00 14.91
N ARG A 270 -0.46 -1.26 14.39
CA ARG A 270 -0.24 -2.10 13.21
C ARG A 270 -0.79 -3.53 13.33
N ALA A 271 -0.95 -4.05 14.55
CA ALA A 271 -1.47 -5.39 14.82
C ALA A 271 -2.97 -5.56 14.47
N TRP A 272 -3.68 -4.44 14.23
CA TRP A 272 -5.06 -4.42 13.74
C TRP A 272 -5.16 -4.12 12.24
N MET A 273 -4.03 -4.11 11.53
CA MET A 273 -3.99 -4.03 10.08
C MET A 273 -4.07 -5.44 9.47
N ALA A 274 -4.77 -5.54 8.35
CA ALA A 274 -4.89 -6.73 7.54
C ALA A 274 -3.62 -6.97 6.72
N ASN A 275 -3.35 -8.24 6.48
CA ASN A 275 -2.17 -8.66 5.75
C ASN A 275 -2.40 -8.62 4.23
N PHE A 276 -1.39 -8.12 3.51
CA PHE A 276 -1.43 -7.94 2.07
C PHE A 276 -0.21 -8.51 1.34
N GLY A 277 0.68 -9.21 2.04
CA GLY A 277 1.85 -9.86 1.49
C GLY A 277 1.52 -10.57 0.18
N THR A 278 2.18 -10.16 -0.90
CA THR A 278 2.04 -10.82 -2.20
C THR A 278 3.35 -10.73 -2.96
N LEU A 279 3.88 -11.91 -3.28
CA LEU A 279 4.99 -12.08 -4.21
C LEU A 279 4.55 -11.74 -5.64
N TYR A 280 5.50 -11.45 -6.52
CA TYR A 280 5.26 -11.21 -7.93
C TYR A 280 5.88 -12.34 -8.76
N SER A 281 6.74 -12.02 -9.72
CA SER A 281 7.52 -12.96 -10.52
C SER A 281 8.95 -13.04 -9.99
N ASP A 282 9.60 -14.17 -10.26
CA ASP A 282 11.05 -14.32 -10.08
C ASP A 282 11.82 -13.40 -11.04
N LEU A 283 13.08 -13.12 -10.69
CA LEU A 283 13.93 -12.22 -11.46
C LEU A 283 14.25 -12.78 -12.85
N GLY A 284 14.39 -14.10 -12.99
CA GLY A 284 14.66 -14.76 -14.27
C GLY A 284 13.54 -14.50 -15.29
N THR A 285 12.29 -14.72 -14.89
CA THR A 285 11.10 -14.41 -15.69
C THR A 285 11.02 -12.92 -16.04
N MET A 286 11.32 -12.05 -15.09
CA MET A 286 11.29 -10.60 -15.33
C MET A 286 12.37 -10.15 -16.32
N VAL A 287 13.61 -10.63 -16.18
CA VAL A 287 14.72 -10.36 -17.11
C VAL A 287 14.44 -10.96 -18.49
N SER A 288 13.96 -12.20 -18.54
CA SER A 288 13.58 -12.87 -19.80
C SER A 288 12.53 -12.06 -20.56
N ARG A 289 11.51 -11.51 -19.86
CA ARG A 289 10.50 -10.65 -20.48
C ARG A 289 11.10 -9.35 -21.04
N VAL A 290 12.06 -8.74 -20.35
CA VAL A 290 12.77 -7.57 -20.87
C VAL A 290 13.60 -7.93 -22.10
N ALA A 291 14.32 -9.07 -22.05
CA ALA A 291 15.21 -9.50 -23.12
C ALA A 291 14.46 -9.93 -24.40
N THR A 292 13.36 -10.67 -24.26
CA THR A 292 12.63 -11.27 -25.39
C THR A 292 11.52 -10.39 -25.93
N ALA A 293 10.83 -9.65 -25.05
CA ALA A 293 9.66 -8.85 -25.41
C ALA A 293 9.87 -7.35 -25.22
N GLY A 294 11.05 -6.91 -24.76
CA GLY A 294 11.31 -5.49 -24.48
C GLY A 294 10.34 -4.92 -23.45
N SER A 295 9.90 -5.71 -22.46
CA SER A 295 8.77 -5.33 -21.61
C SER A 295 9.14 -5.36 -20.12
N TRP A 296 9.28 -4.18 -19.50
CA TRP A 296 9.66 -4.02 -18.09
C TRP A 296 8.47 -4.17 -17.12
N ALA A 297 7.25 -4.07 -17.63
CA ALA A 297 5.99 -4.27 -16.93
C ALA A 297 5.00 -4.93 -17.89
N LYS A 298 3.98 -5.63 -17.39
CA LYS A 298 2.95 -6.24 -18.25
C LYS A 298 2.29 -5.18 -19.14
N HIS A 299 2.01 -5.56 -20.38
CA HIS A 299 1.46 -4.70 -21.45
C HIS A 299 2.34 -3.50 -21.87
N MET A 300 3.55 -3.35 -21.30
CA MET A 300 4.50 -2.36 -21.80
C MET A 300 4.96 -2.76 -23.20
N GLN A 301 4.85 -1.81 -24.12
CA GLN A 301 5.17 -2.03 -25.52
C GLN A 301 6.69 -2.18 -25.74
N PRO A 302 7.13 -3.06 -26.66
CA PRO A 302 8.56 -3.34 -26.87
C PRO A 302 9.39 -2.08 -27.20
N ALA A 303 8.89 -1.19 -28.06
CA ALA A 303 9.61 0.03 -28.42
C ALA A 303 9.88 0.93 -27.20
N VAL A 304 8.91 1.02 -26.27
CA VAL A 304 9.08 1.75 -25.02
C VAL A 304 10.14 1.08 -24.15
N GLY A 305 10.08 -0.24 -23.95
CA GLY A 305 11.01 -0.91 -23.05
C GLY A 305 12.43 -1.09 -23.60
N TYR A 306 12.62 -1.23 -24.92
CA TYR A 306 13.96 -1.13 -25.52
C TYR A 306 14.50 0.30 -25.43
N GLY A 307 13.65 1.31 -25.60
CA GLY A 307 13.99 2.71 -25.33
C GLY A 307 14.46 2.93 -23.89
N ILE A 308 13.75 2.35 -22.92
CA ILE A 308 14.13 2.35 -21.50
C ILE A 308 15.50 1.70 -21.30
N ALA A 309 15.74 0.50 -21.84
CA ALA A 309 17.01 -0.20 -21.69
C ALA A 309 18.19 0.62 -22.24
N ALA A 310 18.06 1.15 -23.46
CA ALA A 310 19.08 2.00 -24.09
C ALA A 310 19.27 3.32 -23.32
N GLY A 311 18.19 3.89 -22.81
CA GLY A 311 18.19 5.10 -22.00
C GLY A 311 18.83 4.94 -20.62
N LEU A 312 18.60 3.79 -19.95
CA LEU A 312 19.28 3.42 -18.70
C LEU A 312 20.78 3.29 -18.92
N LEU A 313 21.19 2.58 -19.97
CA LEU A 313 22.60 2.44 -20.34
C LEU A 313 23.23 3.81 -20.60
N TRP A 314 22.55 4.68 -21.36
CA TRP A 314 23.01 6.05 -21.60
C TRP A 314 23.15 6.85 -20.30
N CYS A 315 22.16 6.78 -19.40
CA CYS A 315 22.21 7.46 -18.10
C CYS A 315 23.42 7.00 -17.26
N VAL A 316 23.70 5.70 -17.23
CA VAL A 316 24.83 5.12 -16.48
C VAL A 316 26.18 5.58 -17.06
N ILE A 317 26.32 5.55 -18.39
CA ILE A 317 27.60 5.89 -19.06
C ILE A 317 27.82 7.42 -19.05
N ARG A 318 26.84 8.18 -19.57
CA ARG A 318 26.99 9.61 -19.91
C ARG A 318 26.17 10.56 -19.03
N GLY A 319 25.24 10.05 -18.23
CA GLY A 319 24.38 10.89 -17.39
C GLY A 319 25.14 11.64 -16.30
N THR A 320 24.51 12.70 -15.78
CA THR A 320 24.95 13.36 -14.55
C THR A 320 24.92 12.36 -13.39
N ARG A 321 25.63 12.64 -12.28
CA ARG A 321 25.60 11.74 -11.10
C ARG A 321 24.18 11.52 -10.57
N PHE A 322 23.36 12.56 -10.62
CA PHE A 322 21.94 12.45 -10.31
C PHE A 322 21.21 11.51 -11.28
N ALA A 323 21.40 11.67 -12.60
CA ALA A 323 20.80 10.76 -13.59
C ALA A 323 21.26 9.30 -13.42
N LYS A 324 22.54 9.07 -13.08
CA LYS A 324 23.07 7.74 -12.74
C LYS A 324 22.37 7.17 -11.50
N GLY A 325 22.28 7.95 -10.44
CA GLY A 325 21.58 7.58 -9.21
C GLY A 325 20.10 7.24 -9.47
N LEU A 326 19.41 8.00 -10.33
CA LEU A 326 18.01 7.73 -10.66
C LEU A 326 17.86 6.46 -11.49
N ALA A 327 18.77 6.20 -12.43
CA ALA A 327 18.78 4.96 -13.20
C ALA A 327 18.97 3.75 -12.27
N VAL A 328 19.92 3.83 -11.33
CA VAL A 328 20.13 2.79 -10.31
C VAL A 328 18.89 2.64 -9.42
N LEU A 329 18.32 3.74 -8.94
CA LEU A 329 17.10 3.71 -8.12
C LEU A 329 15.92 3.06 -8.87
N ALA A 330 15.72 3.39 -10.15
CA ALA A 330 14.65 2.82 -10.96
C ALA A 330 14.84 1.30 -11.14
N VAL A 331 16.05 0.84 -11.42
CA VAL A 331 16.37 -0.59 -11.53
C VAL A 331 16.22 -1.29 -10.19
N LEU A 332 16.69 -0.70 -9.09
CA LEU A 332 16.52 -1.28 -7.75
C LEU A 332 15.06 -1.36 -7.35
N LEU A 333 14.23 -0.34 -7.63
CA LEU A 333 12.79 -0.42 -7.41
C LEU A 333 12.14 -1.49 -8.30
N TRP A 334 12.60 -1.67 -9.54
CA TRP A 334 12.12 -2.77 -10.38
C TRP A 334 12.53 -4.15 -9.82
N MET A 335 13.77 -4.31 -9.36
CA MET A 335 14.25 -5.53 -8.70
C MET A 335 13.53 -5.79 -7.37
N MET A 336 13.22 -4.76 -6.60
CA MET A 336 12.40 -4.83 -5.38
C MET A 336 10.99 -5.37 -5.65
N SER A 337 10.55 -5.47 -6.90
CA SER A 337 9.29 -6.13 -7.22
C SER A 337 9.38 -7.63 -7.35
N THR A 338 10.58 -8.22 -7.39
CA THR A 338 10.76 -9.67 -7.60
C THR A 338 10.57 -10.44 -6.29
N SER A 339 10.17 -11.71 -6.38
CA SER A 339 10.20 -12.64 -5.24
C SER A 339 11.61 -12.88 -4.73
N ASP A 340 12.58 -12.92 -5.65
CA ASP A 340 13.97 -13.26 -5.34
C ASP A 340 14.65 -12.18 -4.53
N PHE A 341 14.30 -10.90 -4.74
CA PHE A 341 14.93 -9.82 -3.98
C PHE A 341 14.49 -9.87 -2.51
N PHE A 342 13.21 -10.12 -2.25
CA PHE A 342 12.73 -10.36 -0.88
C PHE A 342 13.51 -11.48 -0.20
N PHE A 343 13.63 -12.61 -0.90
CA PHE A 343 14.10 -13.85 -0.31
C PHE A 343 15.63 -13.97 -0.30
N ARG A 344 16.35 -13.60 -1.37
CA ARG A 344 17.83 -13.68 -1.38
C ARG A 344 18.47 -12.69 -0.41
N PHE A 345 17.88 -11.51 -0.25
CA PHE A 345 18.33 -10.53 0.74
C PHE A 345 17.68 -10.70 2.11
N ARG A 346 16.82 -11.72 2.32
CA ARG A 346 16.14 -11.97 3.61
C ARG A 346 15.61 -10.70 4.25
N LEU A 347 14.83 -9.93 3.48
CA LEU A 347 14.31 -8.65 3.95
C LEU A 347 13.40 -8.83 5.18
N ASP A 348 12.79 -9.99 5.33
CA ASP A 348 12.03 -10.39 6.51
C ASP A 348 12.85 -10.45 7.79
N TRP A 349 14.15 -10.78 7.73
CA TRP A 349 15.06 -10.69 8.88
C TRP A 349 15.36 -9.26 9.28
N LEU A 350 15.54 -8.38 8.29
CA LEU A 350 15.74 -6.97 8.53
C LEU A 350 14.53 -6.37 9.23
N SER A 351 13.33 -6.63 8.70
CA SER A 351 12.07 -6.24 9.32
C SER A 351 10.93 -7.14 8.90
N GLU A 352 10.14 -7.57 9.87
CA GLU A 352 8.91 -8.31 9.62
C GLU A 352 7.95 -7.56 8.69
N SER A 353 8.01 -6.21 8.67
CA SER A 353 7.16 -5.37 7.81
C SER A 353 7.28 -5.70 6.32
N PHE A 354 8.40 -6.27 5.86
CA PHE A 354 8.58 -6.70 4.47
C PHE A 354 7.64 -7.85 4.08
N ARG A 355 7.23 -8.69 5.03
CA ARG A 355 6.29 -9.81 4.82
C ARG A 355 4.88 -9.35 4.40
N TYR A 356 4.56 -8.08 4.63
CA TYR A 356 3.24 -7.48 4.38
C TYR A 356 3.14 -6.76 3.04
N LEU A 357 4.26 -6.60 2.33
CA LEU A 357 4.30 -5.79 1.11
C LEU A 357 3.75 -6.56 -0.10
N GLN A 358 3.12 -5.81 -0.99
CA GLN A 358 2.77 -6.29 -2.34
C GLN A 358 3.91 -5.95 -3.28
N TYR A 359 4.83 -6.90 -3.48
CA TYR A 359 6.09 -6.66 -4.19
C TYR A 359 5.88 -6.12 -5.62
N GLN A 360 4.87 -6.63 -6.34
CA GLN A 360 4.47 -6.13 -7.66
C GLN A 360 4.30 -4.60 -7.74
N ARG A 361 3.87 -3.96 -6.63
CA ARG A 361 3.64 -2.51 -6.56
C ARG A 361 4.91 -1.68 -6.68
N PHE A 362 6.09 -2.25 -6.47
CA PHE A 362 7.35 -1.53 -6.69
C PHE A 362 7.57 -1.18 -8.17
N ILE A 363 6.90 -1.86 -9.12
CA ILE A 363 6.88 -1.46 -10.54
C ILE A 363 6.29 -0.04 -10.70
N ILE A 364 5.26 0.31 -9.92
CA ILE A 364 4.67 1.66 -9.89
C ILE A 364 5.71 2.69 -9.46
N CYS A 365 6.55 2.32 -8.48
CA CYS A 365 7.62 3.18 -7.98
C CYS A 365 8.75 3.33 -9.01
N ALA A 366 9.06 2.27 -9.77
CA ALA A 366 10.12 2.25 -10.77
C ALA A 366 9.77 3.03 -12.05
N LYS A 367 8.51 2.94 -12.51
CA LYS A 367 8.02 3.49 -13.78
C LYS A 367 8.41 4.96 -14.04
N PRO A 368 8.25 5.91 -13.11
CA PRO A 368 8.72 7.29 -13.30
C PRO A 368 10.19 7.39 -13.75
N GLY A 369 11.08 6.66 -13.08
CA GLY A 369 12.51 6.63 -13.41
C GLY A 369 12.79 5.88 -14.72
N LEU A 370 12.07 4.78 -14.97
CA LEU A 370 12.18 4.04 -16.23
C LEU A 370 11.76 4.90 -17.43
N TYR A 371 10.61 5.56 -17.40
CA TYR A 371 10.15 6.43 -18.48
C TYR A 371 11.07 7.63 -18.70
N LEU A 372 11.62 8.22 -17.63
CA LEU A 372 12.63 9.27 -17.74
C LEU A 372 13.92 8.78 -18.40
N ALA A 373 14.36 7.57 -18.06
CA ALA A 373 15.51 6.95 -18.72
C ALA A 373 15.22 6.72 -20.21
N GLY A 374 14.06 6.14 -20.55
CA GLY A 374 13.66 5.95 -21.94
C GLY A 374 13.60 7.25 -22.76
N ALA A 375 13.13 8.34 -22.15
CA ALA A 375 13.12 9.65 -22.77
C ALA A 375 14.50 10.33 -22.86
N ALA A 376 15.49 9.90 -22.05
CA ALA A 376 16.80 10.54 -21.97
C ALA A 376 17.60 10.41 -23.26
N LEU A 377 17.64 9.22 -23.85
CA LEU A 377 18.45 8.95 -25.04
C LEU A 377 18.00 9.75 -26.27
N PRO A 378 16.71 9.75 -26.67
CA PRO A 378 16.26 10.57 -27.80
C PRO A 378 16.56 12.06 -27.58
N VAL A 379 16.31 12.58 -26.38
CA VAL A 379 16.56 14.01 -26.07
C VAL A 379 18.06 14.34 -26.08
N ALA A 380 18.89 13.45 -25.56
CA ALA A 380 20.35 13.60 -25.62
C ALA A 380 20.85 13.58 -27.07
N ALA A 381 20.32 12.69 -27.91
CA ALA A 381 20.66 12.58 -29.32
C ALA A 381 20.25 13.84 -30.11
N VAL A 382 19.04 14.38 -29.90
CA VAL A 382 18.63 15.67 -30.50
C VAL A 382 19.57 16.79 -30.09
N ARG A 383 19.87 16.91 -28.78
CA ARG A 383 20.75 17.97 -28.27
C ARG A 383 22.15 17.89 -28.84
N TRP A 384 22.70 16.69 -28.90
CA TRP A 384 24.02 16.45 -29.47
C TRP A 384 24.05 16.75 -30.96
N GLY A 385 23.05 16.27 -31.71
CA GLY A 385 22.96 16.51 -33.14
C GLY A 385 22.78 17.99 -33.47
N TRP A 386 21.94 18.69 -32.69
CA TRP A 386 21.75 20.13 -32.80
C TRP A 386 23.02 20.92 -32.47
N ALA A 387 23.73 20.55 -31.41
CA ALA A 387 24.98 21.20 -31.03
C ALA A 387 26.09 20.98 -32.06
N ARG A 388 26.10 19.84 -32.77
CA ARG A 388 26.98 19.55 -33.91
C ARG A 388 26.61 20.37 -35.13
N TRP A 389 25.32 20.41 -35.47
CA TRP A 389 24.81 21.12 -36.64
C TRP A 389 25.02 22.64 -36.55
N ARG A 390 24.96 23.22 -35.35
CA ARG A 390 25.11 24.66 -35.11
C ARG A 390 26.55 25.15 -34.92
N ARG A 391 27.57 24.32 -35.10
CA ARG A 391 28.95 24.81 -34.97
C ARG A 391 29.30 25.65 -36.19
N ASP A 392 29.90 26.81 -35.97
CA ASP A 392 30.29 27.73 -37.04
C ASP A 392 31.33 27.11 -38.01
N ASP A 393 32.05 26.10 -37.55
CA ASP A 393 33.07 25.33 -38.29
C ASP A 393 32.59 23.93 -38.73
N ALA A 394 31.28 23.64 -38.65
CA ALA A 394 30.75 22.31 -38.94
C ALA A 394 31.00 21.90 -40.41
N GLY A 395 31.93 20.96 -40.61
CA GLY A 395 32.12 20.31 -41.92
C GLY A 395 30.94 19.40 -42.29
N GLY A 396 30.87 18.98 -43.56
CA GLY A 396 29.78 18.12 -44.07
C GLY A 396 29.56 16.83 -43.25
N ARG A 397 30.63 16.25 -42.69
CA ARG A 397 30.55 15.08 -41.79
C ARG A 397 29.82 15.38 -40.47
N ASP A 398 30.08 16.53 -39.86
CA ASP A 398 29.43 16.92 -38.59
C ASP A 398 27.95 17.23 -38.80
N VAL A 399 27.60 17.87 -39.92
CA VAL A 399 26.21 18.08 -40.34
C VAL A 399 25.51 16.73 -40.55
N ALA A 400 26.11 15.80 -41.29
CA ALA A 400 25.54 14.48 -41.54
C ALA A 400 25.34 13.68 -40.23
N MET A 401 26.33 13.66 -39.34
CA MET A 401 26.19 13.03 -38.02
C MET A 401 25.12 13.71 -37.16
N GLY A 402 25.02 15.04 -37.22
CA GLY A 402 24.03 15.80 -36.49
C GLY A 402 22.60 15.50 -36.94
N LEU A 403 22.36 15.51 -38.25
CA LEU A 403 21.09 15.12 -38.86
C LEU A 403 20.75 13.66 -38.59
N GLY A 404 21.74 12.75 -38.68
CA GLY A 404 21.56 11.34 -38.36
C GLY A 404 21.10 11.12 -36.91
N ALA A 405 21.69 11.83 -35.95
CA ALA A 405 21.25 11.73 -34.54
C ALA A 405 19.86 12.31 -34.30
N ILE A 406 19.51 13.41 -34.98
CA ILE A 406 18.15 13.97 -34.89
C ILE A 406 17.13 13.01 -35.51
N ALA A 407 17.42 12.45 -36.69
CA ALA A 407 16.56 11.48 -37.35
C ALA A 407 16.37 10.21 -36.50
N PHE A 408 17.45 9.68 -35.93
CA PHE A 408 17.40 8.57 -34.97
C PHE A 408 16.50 8.90 -33.78
N ALA A 409 16.66 10.09 -33.19
CA ALA A 409 15.88 10.49 -32.03
C ALA A 409 14.39 10.64 -32.35
N LEU A 410 14.05 11.20 -33.52
CA LEU A 410 12.67 11.32 -33.99
C LEU A 410 12.06 9.95 -34.29
N ALA A 411 12.81 9.04 -34.90
CA ALA A 411 12.37 7.68 -35.16
C ALA A 411 12.14 6.90 -33.85
N ALA A 412 13.11 6.94 -32.92
CA ALA A 412 13.02 6.28 -31.63
C ALA A 412 11.87 6.85 -30.78
N GLY A 413 11.81 8.19 -30.64
CA GLY A 413 10.73 8.86 -29.91
C GLY A 413 9.36 8.62 -30.56
N GLY A 414 9.28 8.67 -31.89
CA GLY A 414 8.07 8.38 -32.65
C GLY A 414 7.58 6.94 -32.47
N ALA A 415 8.47 5.95 -32.52
CA ALA A 415 8.13 4.55 -32.28
C ALA A 415 7.63 4.31 -30.84
N MET A 416 8.29 4.91 -29.84
CA MET A 416 7.86 4.83 -28.45
C MET A 416 6.48 5.45 -28.25
N MET A 417 6.27 6.68 -28.74
CA MET A 417 4.99 7.39 -28.59
C MET A 417 3.86 6.75 -29.40
N GLY A 418 4.14 6.29 -30.62
CA GLY A 418 3.17 5.61 -31.48
C GLY A 418 2.71 4.28 -30.89
N SER A 419 3.65 3.46 -30.40
CA SER A 419 3.30 2.19 -29.73
C SER A 419 2.56 2.41 -28.41
N ALA A 420 2.99 3.37 -27.58
CA ALA A 420 2.29 3.74 -26.36
C ALA A 420 0.88 4.25 -26.65
N GLY A 421 0.69 5.11 -27.64
CA GLY A 421 -0.62 5.61 -28.07
C GLY A 421 -1.53 4.49 -28.60
N TRP A 422 -0.98 3.53 -29.35
CA TRP A 422 -1.73 2.35 -29.81
C TRP A 422 -2.20 1.49 -28.64
N ALA A 423 -1.31 1.20 -27.68
CA ALA A 423 -1.65 0.44 -26.48
C ALA A 423 -2.69 1.18 -25.62
N ALA A 424 -2.52 2.50 -25.46
CA ALA A 424 -3.46 3.36 -24.77
C ALA A 424 -4.87 3.27 -25.36
N ASN A 425 -4.99 3.39 -26.68
CA ASN A 425 -6.26 3.27 -27.39
C ASN A 425 -6.89 1.87 -27.21
N LYS A 426 -6.09 0.81 -27.33
CA LYS A 426 -6.57 -0.57 -27.16
C LYS A 426 -7.00 -0.87 -25.71
N GLY A 427 -6.28 -0.33 -24.74
CA GLY A 427 -6.49 -0.50 -23.31
C GLY A 427 -7.56 0.40 -22.70
N GLY A 428 -8.23 1.24 -23.51
CA GLY A 428 -9.25 2.17 -23.02
C GLY A 428 -8.70 3.30 -22.15
N VAL A 429 -7.44 3.70 -22.36
CA VAL A 429 -6.90 4.93 -21.76
C VAL A 429 -7.70 6.11 -22.31
N GLY A 430 -8.23 6.94 -21.42
CA GLY A 430 -9.18 7.99 -21.77
C GLY A 430 -10.65 7.60 -21.60
N ASP A 431 -10.97 6.33 -21.33
CA ASP A 431 -12.33 5.88 -20.96
C ASP A 431 -12.66 6.30 -19.52
N PHE A 432 -12.85 7.60 -19.33
CA PHE A 432 -13.15 8.21 -18.04
C PHE A 432 -14.63 8.03 -17.70
N ARG A 433 -14.90 7.11 -16.77
CA ARG A 433 -16.27 6.69 -16.42
C ARG A 433 -16.90 7.62 -15.41
N ILE A 434 -17.98 8.32 -15.79
CA ILE A 434 -18.80 9.19 -14.92
C ILE A 434 -20.16 8.58 -14.53
N GLU A 435 -20.33 7.27 -14.74
CA GLU A 435 -21.55 6.53 -14.44
C GLU A 435 -21.22 5.31 -13.58
N HIS A 436 -21.99 5.06 -12.52
CA HIS A 436 -21.87 3.90 -11.63
C HIS A 436 -22.01 2.58 -12.39
N ILE A 437 -22.83 2.53 -13.44
CA ILE A 437 -22.97 1.42 -14.38
C ILE A 437 -22.77 1.97 -15.78
N LYS A 438 -21.69 1.55 -16.45
CA LYS A 438 -21.32 2.05 -17.79
C LYS A 438 -22.48 1.83 -18.77
N GLY A 439 -22.97 2.92 -19.35
CA GLY A 439 -24.04 2.92 -20.34
C GLY A 439 -25.46 2.92 -19.76
N ASP A 440 -25.64 3.02 -18.44
CA ASP A 440 -26.96 2.97 -17.77
C ASP A 440 -27.27 4.29 -17.04
N LYS A 441 -27.59 5.33 -17.82
CA LYS A 441 -27.99 6.65 -17.28
C LYS A 441 -29.25 6.60 -16.42
N ARG A 442 -30.10 5.58 -16.56
CA ARG A 442 -31.31 5.41 -15.74
C ARG A 442 -30.93 5.04 -14.31
N PHE A 443 -29.88 4.23 -14.15
CA PHE A 443 -29.35 3.87 -12.84
C PHE A 443 -28.99 5.09 -11.98
N GLU A 444 -28.39 6.15 -12.54
CA GLU A 444 -28.06 7.36 -11.77
C GLU A 444 -29.29 8.04 -11.17
N LYS A 445 -30.39 8.10 -11.94
CA LYS A 445 -31.68 8.64 -11.46
C LYS A 445 -32.27 7.75 -10.38
N ASP A 446 -32.26 6.43 -10.60
CA ASP A 446 -32.73 5.45 -9.64
C ASP A 446 -31.92 5.48 -8.34
N PHE A 447 -30.61 5.65 -8.43
CA PHE A 447 -29.70 5.73 -7.30
C PHE A 447 -29.90 7.01 -6.49
N ALA A 448 -30.09 8.15 -7.16
CA ALA A 448 -30.45 9.40 -6.49
C ALA A 448 -31.79 9.28 -5.75
N ALA A 449 -32.83 8.73 -6.39
CA ALA A 449 -34.14 8.51 -5.77
C ALA A 449 -34.07 7.52 -4.58
N PHE A 450 -33.25 6.47 -4.71
CA PHE A 450 -32.96 5.55 -3.61
C PHE A 450 -32.29 6.27 -2.44
N ASN A 451 -31.26 7.09 -2.68
CA ASN A 451 -30.55 7.79 -1.61
C ASN A 451 -31.45 8.80 -0.88
N GLU A 452 -32.33 9.50 -1.59
CA GLU A 452 -33.31 10.39 -0.96
C GLU A 452 -34.28 9.60 -0.05
N TRP A 453 -34.78 8.46 -0.53
CA TRP A 453 -35.64 7.59 0.28
C TRP A 453 -34.91 7.00 1.49
N ALA A 454 -33.67 6.54 1.30
CA ALA A 454 -32.84 5.96 2.37
C ALA A 454 -32.54 7.01 3.45
N ARG A 455 -32.26 8.25 3.03
CA ARG A 455 -32.05 9.39 3.93
C ARG A 455 -33.29 9.66 4.79
N LYS A 456 -34.47 9.76 4.18
CA LYS A 456 -35.74 9.94 4.90
C LYS A 456 -36.00 8.82 5.91
N LYS A 457 -35.67 7.58 5.55
CA LYS A 457 -35.78 6.42 6.45
C LYS A 457 -34.79 6.47 7.60
N TRP A 458 -33.58 6.94 7.35
CA TRP A 458 -32.56 7.12 8.37
C TRP A 458 -32.90 8.26 9.33
N GLU A 459 -33.31 9.42 8.81
CA GLU A 459 -33.69 10.59 9.62
C GLU A 459 -34.94 10.33 10.47
N GLY A 460 -35.91 9.56 9.96
CA GLY A 460 -37.14 9.20 10.68
C GLY A 460 -37.07 7.87 11.46
N ARG A 461 -35.88 7.46 11.89
CA ARG A 461 -35.69 6.19 12.61
C ARG A 461 -36.04 6.32 14.10
N GLU A 462 -36.64 5.27 14.66
CA GLU A 462 -36.82 5.11 16.11
C GLU A 462 -35.60 4.44 16.74
N GLU A 463 -34.99 3.51 16.01
CA GLU A 463 -33.85 2.70 16.47
C GLU A 463 -32.70 2.76 15.46
N TYR A 464 -31.49 2.49 15.92
CA TYR A 464 -30.33 2.36 15.05
C TYR A 464 -30.48 1.15 14.10
N PHE A 465 -30.18 1.34 12.82
CA PHE A 465 -30.11 0.26 11.85
C PHE A 465 -29.14 0.57 10.70
N ARG A 466 -28.81 -0.44 9.90
CA ARG A 466 -27.96 -0.29 8.70
C ARG A 466 -28.65 -0.64 7.40
N PHE A 467 -28.14 -0.07 6.32
CA PHE A 467 -28.35 -0.54 4.96
C PHE A 467 -27.21 -1.47 4.53
N ALA A 468 -27.52 -2.72 4.17
CA ALA A 468 -26.55 -3.62 3.55
C ALA A 468 -26.63 -3.55 2.02
N TYR A 469 -25.51 -3.31 1.36
CA TYR A 469 -25.44 -3.18 -0.09
C TYR A 469 -24.91 -4.46 -0.73
N LYS A 470 -25.78 -5.16 -1.46
CA LYS A 470 -25.50 -6.42 -2.16
C LYS A 470 -25.16 -6.15 -3.63
N ALA A 471 -23.92 -6.47 -3.99
CA ALA A 471 -23.43 -6.47 -5.38
C ALA A 471 -22.47 -7.67 -5.59
N ARG A 472 -21.86 -7.78 -6.78
CA ARG A 472 -20.74 -8.73 -6.97
C ARG A 472 -19.63 -8.40 -5.97
N ARG A 473 -18.88 -9.40 -5.50
CA ARG A 473 -17.87 -9.25 -4.42
C ARG A 473 -16.95 -8.03 -4.58
N HIS A 474 -16.47 -7.78 -5.79
CA HIS A 474 -15.56 -6.67 -6.13
C HIS A 474 -16.26 -5.48 -6.79
N SER A 475 -17.60 -5.41 -6.75
CA SER A 475 -18.34 -4.25 -7.21
C SER A 475 -18.52 -3.28 -6.06
N HIS A 476 -18.26 -2.00 -6.33
CA HIS A 476 -18.31 -0.89 -5.37
C HIS A 476 -19.41 0.12 -5.71
N VAL A 477 -20.39 -0.30 -6.52
CA VAL A 477 -21.41 0.56 -7.15
C VAL A 477 -22.28 1.36 -6.17
N TYR A 478 -22.38 0.93 -4.92
CA TYR A 478 -23.18 1.61 -3.89
C TYR A 478 -22.33 2.15 -2.73
N ALA A 479 -21.00 2.07 -2.81
CA ALA A 479 -20.15 2.31 -1.64
C ALA A 479 -20.12 3.78 -1.19
N ASP A 480 -20.45 4.71 -2.09
CA ASP A 480 -20.57 6.15 -1.84
C ASP A 480 -21.96 6.59 -1.37
N ALA A 481 -22.94 5.68 -1.27
CA ALA A 481 -24.27 6.00 -0.78
C ALA A 481 -24.29 6.79 0.54
N PRO A 482 -23.42 6.49 1.55
CA PRO A 482 -23.37 7.28 2.79
C PRO A 482 -23.10 8.77 2.57
N ALA A 483 -22.31 9.15 1.56
CA ALA A 483 -22.02 10.54 1.25
C ALA A 483 -23.24 11.34 0.75
N TYR A 484 -24.34 10.65 0.39
CA TYR A 484 -25.58 11.25 -0.08
C TYR A 484 -26.74 11.06 0.90
N ASN A 485 -26.87 9.87 1.48
CA ASN A 485 -27.99 9.50 2.33
C ASN A 485 -27.70 9.63 3.84
N HIS A 486 -26.43 9.82 4.21
CA HIS A 486 -25.93 9.99 5.58
C HIS A 486 -26.24 8.80 6.51
N ALA A 487 -26.53 7.62 5.96
CA ALA A 487 -26.92 6.43 6.69
C ALA A 487 -25.76 5.41 6.82
N PRO A 488 -25.66 4.71 7.96
CA PRO A 488 -24.73 3.60 8.13
C PRO A 488 -24.93 2.50 7.11
N ALA A 489 -23.80 2.02 6.59
CA ALA A 489 -23.71 1.14 5.45
C ALA A 489 -22.94 -0.14 5.79
N TYR A 490 -23.40 -1.26 5.25
CA TYR A 490 -22.61 -2.49 5.21
C TYR A 490 -22.46 -2.95 3.77
N LYS A 491 -21.26 -2.79 3.21
CA LYS A 491 -20.98 -3.34 1.89
C LYS A 491 -20.75 -4.85 2.00
N LEU A 492 -21.57 -5.63 1.31
CA LEU A 492 -21.32 -7.06 1.16
C LEU A 492 -20.14 -7.32 0.21
N GLY A 493 -19.20 -8.16 0.65
CA GLY A 493 -18.00 -8.53 -0.10
C GLY A 493 -16.77 -7.65 0.17
N TYR A 494 -15.83 -7.64 -0.77
CA TYR A 494 -14.52 -7.00 -0.58
C TYR A 494 -14.63 -5.48 -0.57
N THR A 495 -14.00 -4.81 0.39
CA THR A 495 -13.92 -3.34 0.44
C THR A 495 -12.46 -2.90 0.46
N PRO A 496 -11.91 -2.42 -0.66
CA PRO A 496 -10.57 -1.83 -0.72
C PRO A 496 -10.52 -0.48 0.01
N GLY A 497 -9.35 0.14 0.02
CA GLY A 497 -9.18 1.45 0.66
C GLY A 497 -9.29 1.43 2.19
N GLU A 498 -9.47 0.28 2.82
CA GLU A 498 -9.37 0.11 4.27
C GLU A 498 -8.44 -1.07 4.53
N VAL A 499 -7.66 -1.00 5.60
CA VAL A 499 -6.75 -2.08 6.00
C VAL A 499 -7.07 -2.60 7.38
N PHE A 500 -8.13 -2.14 8.04
CA PHE A 500 -8.59 -2.75 9.29
C PHE A 500 -8.85 -4.26 9.15
N VAL A 501 -8.50 -5.02 10.20
CA VAL A 501 -8.50 -6.48 10.18
C VAL A 501 -9.91 -7.09 10.33
N HIS A 502 -10.81 -6.44 11.08
CA HIS A 502 -12.14 -6.95 11.45
C HIS A 502 -13.25 -6.59 10.46
N ARG A 503 -13.01 -6.82 9.17
CA ARG A 503 -13.97 -6.48 8.11
C ARG A 503 -14.78 -7.70 7.67
N PRO A 504 -16.08 -7.79 8.00
CA PRO A 504 -16.93 -8.82 7.45
C PRO A 504 -17.07 -8.68 5.93
N GLU A 505 -17.04 -9.81 5.21
CA GLU A 505 -17.32 -9.90 3.77
C GLU A 505 -18.49 -10.86 3.46
N THR A 506 -19.32 -11.16 4.47
CA THR A 506 -20.30 -12.26 4.44
C THR A 506 -21.75 -11.78 4.42
N GLU A 507 -22.63 -12.59 3.83
CA GLU A 507 -24.10 -12.39 3.82
C GLU A 507 -24.84 -13.29 4.81
N GLN A 508 -24.11 -13.94 5.73
CA GLN A 508 -24.71 -14.78 6.78
C GLN A 508 -25.69 -13.97 7.64
N ALA A 509 -26.88 -14.54 7.86
CA ALA A 509 -27.97 -13.88 8.58
C ALA A 509 -27.55 -13.44 9.98
N SER A 510 -26.85 -14.29 10.73
CA SER A 510 -26.33 -13.98 12.07
C SER A 510 -25.46 -12.73 12.08
N VAL A 511 -24.55 -12.57 11.11
CA VAL A 511 -23.71 -11.37 11.00
C VAL A 511 -24.54 -10.14 10.64
N LEU A 512 -25.53 -10.27 9.75
CA LEU A 512 -26.42 -9.17 9.39
C LEU A 512 -27.30 -8.72 10.57
N ASP A 513 -27.71 -9.65 11.43
CA ASP A 513 -28.49 -9.38 12.63
C ASP A 513 -27.66 -8.64 13.66
N ARG A 514 -26.44 -9.11 13.94
CA ARG A 514 -25.46 -8.43 14.80
C ARG A 514 -25.09 -7.02 14.28
N LEU A 515 -25.03 -6.84 12.97
CA LEU A 515 -24.83 -5.53 12.33
C LEU A 515 -26.07 -4.63 12.36
N ARG A 516 -27.22 -5.14 12.81
CA ARG A 516 -28.51 -4.43 12.84
C ARG A 516 -28.97 -4.00 11.45
N VAL A 517 -28.78 -4.87 10.46
CA VAL A 517 -29.19 -4.61 9.07
C VAL A 517 -30.70 -4.77 8.94
N LYS A 518 -31.39 -3.64 8.79
CA LYS A 518 -32.83 -3.56 8.51
C LYS A 518 -33.14 -3.64 7.02
N TYR A 519 -32.30 -3.05 6.17
CA TYR A 519 -32.55 -3.00 4.73
C TYR A 519 -31.39 -3.62 3.95
N VAL A 520 -31.70 -4.56 3.06
CA VAL A 520 -30.75 -5.08 2.06
C VAL A 520 -31.08 -4.45 0.71
N VAL A 521 -30.09 -3.83 0.08
CA VAL A 521 -30.21 -3.08 -1.17
C VAL A 521 -29.44 -3.81 -2.26
N GLY A 522 -30.10 -4.18 -3.35
CA GLY A 522 -29.46 -4.89 -4.47
C GLY A 522 -30.45 -5.38 -5.51
N THR A 523 -30.05 -6.37 -6.32
CA THR A 523 -30.92 -6.96 -7.35
C THR A 523 -31.70 -8.19 -6.86
N SER A 524 -31.23 -8.81 -5.77
CA SER A 524 -31.85 -9.96 -5.08
C SER A 524 -31.68 -9.84 -3.56
N GLY A 525 -32.67 -10.32 -2.80
CA GLY A 525 -32.72 -10.21 -1.33
C GLY A 525 -32.49 -11.51 -0.57
N GLY A 526 -32.24 -12.62 -1.29
CA GLY A 526 -32.27 -13.97 -0.72
C GLY A 526 -33.62 -14.67 -0.89
N ARG A 527 -33.70 -15.96 -0.52
CA ARG A 527 -34.93 -16.75 -0.60
C ARG A 527 -35.94 -16.23 0.44
N GLY A 528 -37.16 -15.91 0.00
CA GLY A 528 -38.25 -15.43 0.88
C GLY A 528 -38.25 -13.93 1.21
N ALA A 529 -37.29 -13.14 0.72
CA ALA A 529 -37.20 -11.71 1.04
C ALA A 529 -38.29 -10.87 0.33
N LYS A 530 -39.04 -10.07 1.10
CA LYS A 530 -40.08 -9.16 0.60
C LYS A 530 -39.46 -7.84 0.11
N VAL A 531 -39.80 -7.44 -1.11
CA VAL A 531 -39.42 -6.12 -1.64
C VAL A 531 -40.34 -5.06 -1.04
N VAL A 532 -39.76 -4.09 -0.34
CA VAL A 532 -40.51 -2.96 0.27
C VAL A 532 -40.46 -1.70 -0.58
N LYS A 533 -39.44 -1.58 -1.44
CA LYS A 533 -39.29 -0.45 -2.36
C LYS A 533 -38.49 -0.85 -3.60
N ARG A 534 -38.75 -0.19 -4.73
CA ARG A 534 -38.04 -0.38 -6.00
C ARG A 534 -37.74 0.98 -6.64
N PHE A 535 -36.51 1.13 -7.12
CA PHE A 535 -36.04 2.26 -7.93
C PHE A 535 -35.38 1.67 -9.18
N GLY A 536 -36.17 1.51 -10.24
CA GLY A 536 -35.79 0.74 -11.43
C GLY A 536 -35.22 -0.64 -11.09
N ARG A 537 -33.91 -0.82 -11.24
CA ARG A 537 -33.20 -2.10 -10.97
C ARG A 537 -32.78 -2.27 -9.52
N ILE A 538 -32.75 -1.21 -8.73
CA ILE A 538 -32.43 -1.22 -7.30
C ILE A 538 -33.67 -1.69 -6.54
N LYS A 539 -33.56 -2.80 -5.81
CA LYS A 539 -34.61 -3.32 -4.94
C LYS A 539 -34.15 -3.21 -3.50
N VAL A 540 -35.08 -2.83 -2.63
CA VAL A 540 -34.87 -2.79 -1.18
C VAL A 540 -35.71 -3.89 -0.54
N PHE A 541 -35.04 -4.72 0.26
CA PHE A 541 -35.64 -5.80 1.02
C PHE A 541 -35.54 -5.46 2.50
N GLU A 542 -36.64 -5.62 3.24
CA GLU A 542 -36.67 -5.37 4.67
C GLU A 542 -36.44 -6.67 5.45
N ARG A 543 -35.70 -6.55 6.55
CA ARG A 543 -35.43 -7.59 7.54
C ARG A 543 -35.89 -7.08 8.90
N LYS A 544 -36.34 -7.99 9.76
CA LYS A 544 -36.52 -7.69 11.17
C LYS A 544 -35.13 -7.56 11.81
N VAL A 545 -34.86 -6.44 12.46
CA VAL A 545 -33.67 -6.30 13.31
C VAL A 545 -33.95 -7.03 14.61
N THR A 546 -33.04 -7.91 15.02
CA THR A 546 -33.27 -8.81 16.17
C THR A 546 -32.25 -8.63 17.28
N GLU A 547 -31.16 -7.90 17.05
CA GLU A 547 -30.09 -7.70 18.03
C GLU A 547 -29.87 -6.22 18.36
N GLN A 548 -29.33 -5.99 19.57
CA GLN A 548 -28.94 -4.68 20.08
C GLN A 548 -27.43 -4.45 19.87
N VAL A 549 -26.89 -3.36 20.43
CA VAL A 549 -25.45 -3.04 20.36
C VAL A 549 -24.58 -3.98 21.19
N ALA A 550 -25.16 -4.69 22.16
CA ALA A 550 -24.48 -5.70 22.96
C ALA A 550 -25.44 -6.87 23.26
N ARG A 551 -24.90 -7.96 23.75
CA ARG A 551 -25.65 -9.14 24.21
C ARG A 551 -24.87 -9.90 25.27
N ILE A 552 -25.59 -10.68 26.06
CA ILE A 552 -25.01 -11.67 26.95
C ILE A 552 -25.06 -13.06 26.30
N VAL A 553 -23.98 -13.82 26.45
CA VAL A 553 -23.85 -15.21 26.02
C VAL A 553 -23.64 -16.05 27.28
N GLY A 554 -24.62 -16.88 27.63
CA GLY A 554 -24.67 -17.54 28.94
C GLY A 554 -25.90 -17.07 29.73
N ASP A 555 -25.86 -17.25 31.05
CA ASP A 555 -26.91 -16.78 31.94
C ASP A 555 -26.83 -15.26 32.14
N GLY A 556 -27.96 -14.67 32.54
CA GLY A 556 -28.07 -13.25 32.86
C GLY A 556 -28.92 -12.45 31.88
N GLU A 557 -29.18 -11.21 32.26
CA GLU A 557 -29.97 -10.24 31.52
C GLU A 557 -29.10 -9.02 31.22
N LEU A 558 -29.41 -8.36 30.09
CA LEU A 558 -28.70 -7.17 29.62
C LEU A 558 -29.70 -6.06 29.32
N GLU A 559 -29.50 -4.91 29.96
CA GLU A 559 -30.18 -3.65 29.64
C GLU A 559 -29.18 -2.68 28.99
N VAL A 560 -29.50 -2.18 27.79
CA VAL A 560 -28.68 -1.16 27.13
C VAL A 560 -29.08 0.21 27.65
N LEU A 561 -28.18 0.83 28.41
CA LEU A 561 -28.38 2.16 29.00
C LEU A 561 -28.05 3.28 27.99
N VAL A 562 -27.00 3.10 27.19
CA VAL A 562 -26.54 4.04 26.17
C VAL A 562 -26.07 3.26 24.94
N ASP A 563 -26.64 3.57 23.78
CA ASP A 563 -26.24 3.02 22.47
C ASP A 563 -25.82 4.17 21.56
N ASP A 564 -24.63 4.72 21.82
CA ASP A 564 -24.10 5.85 21.08
C ASP A 564 -22.65 5.62 20.64
N ALA A 565 -22.44 4.49 19.95
CA ALA A 565 -21.13 4.13 19.44
C ALA A 565 -20.58 5.13 18.41
N ASP A 566 -21.44 5.93 17.77
CA ASP A 566 -21.05 7.03 16.86
C ASP A 566 -20.45 8.22 17.63
N HIS A 567 -20.92 8.49 18.84
CA HIS A 567 -20.27 9.41 19.79
C HIS A 567 -19.46 8.65 20.84
N GLU A 568 -18.92 7.49 20.44
CA GLU A 568 -17.83 6.81 21.12
C GLU A 568 -18.14 6.29 22.53
N ARG A 569 -19.43 6.07 22.82
CA ARG A 569 -19.89 5.63 24.14
C ARG A 569 -20.99 4.58 24.04
N VAL A 570 -20.79 3.45 24.70
CA VAL A 570 -21.82 2.43 24.92
C VAL A 570 -21.85 2.07 26.39
N SER A 571 -23.03 1.95 26.98
CA SER A 571 -23.19 1.57 28.38
C SER A 571 -24.30 0.55 28.52
N VAL A 572 -24.03 -0.52 29.28
CA VAL A 572 -24.97 -1.62 29.49
C VAL A 572 -24.95 -2.03 30.96
N GLN A 573 -26.10 -2.40 31.48
CA GLN A 573 -26.25 -3.03 32.79
C GLN A 573 -26.38 -4.54 32.57
N VAL A 574 -25.58 -5.29 33.32
CA VAL A 574 -25.66 -6.75 33.39
C VAL A 574 -26.18 -7.15 34.77
N THR A 575 -27.10 -8.12 34.80
CA THR A 575 -27.67 -8.69 36.03
C THR A 575 -27.88 -10.20 35.89
N GLY A 576 -27.64 -10.97 36.96
CA GLY A 576 -27.81 -12.43 36.95
C GLY A 576 -26.77 -13.19 36.13
N ALA A 577 -25.61 -12.61 35.84
CA ALA A 577 -24.53 -13.29 35.13
C ALA A 577 -23.86 -14.34 36.03
N THR A 578 -23.59 -15.52 35.49
CA THR A 578 -22.92 -16.64 36.20
C THR A 578 -21.52 -16.91 35.65
N GLU A 579 -20.75 -17.76 36.33
CA GLU A 579 -19.43 -18.20 35.84
C GLU A 579 -19.54 -18.80 34.43
N GLY A 580 -18.76 -18.27 33.48
CA GLY A 580 -18.82 -18.65 32.06
C GLY A 580 -19.77 -17.80 31.21
N SER A 581 -20.53 -16.90 31.82
CA SER A 581 -21.31 -15.88 31.10
C SER A 581 -20.38 -14.83 30.49
N ARG A 582 -20.75 -14.32 29.33
CA ARG A 582 -19.91 -13.40 28.56
C ARG A 582 -20.70 -12.25 27.98
N LEU A 583 -20.19 -11.04 28.16
CA LEU A 583 -20.73 -9.84 27.57
C LEU A 583 -20.03 -9.59 26.24
N GLU A 584 -20.79 -9.61 25.14
CA GLU A 584 -20.30 -9.31 23.80
C GLU A 584 -20.87 -8.00 23.28
N PHE A 585 -20.01 -7.08 22.84
CA PHE A 585 -20.41 -5.87 22.12
C PHE A 585 -20.40 -6.14 20.63
N ASN A 586 -21.43 -5.72 19.90
CA ASN A 586 -21.49 -5.72 18.44
C ASN A 586 -20.64 -4.57 17.85
N ILE A 587 -19.39 -4.49 18.30
CA ILE A 587 -18.37 -3.48 17.97
C ILE A 587 -17.04 -4.22 17.76
N ALA A 588 -16.32 -3.89 16.68
CA ALA A 588 -15.05 -4.53 16.37
C ALA A 588 -13.94 -4.18 17.37
N GLY A 589 -13.09 -5.16 17.68
CA GLY A 589 -11.95 -4.98 18.59
C GLY A 589 -10.93 -3.95 18.09
N TYR A 590 -10.62 -2.94 18.90
CA TYR A 590 -9.58 -1.95 18.61
C TYR A 590 -9.02 -1.36 19.92
N PRO A 591 -7.70 -1.19 20.10
CA PRO A 591 -7.08 -0.96 21.40
C PRO A 591 -7.33 0.44 21.98
N ARG A 592 -8.04 1.32 21.25
CA ARG A 592 -8.52 2.59 21.79
C ARG A 592 -9.82 2.47 22.57
N TRP A 593 -10.54 1.37 22.41
CA TRP A 593 -11.69 1.08 23.25
C TRP A 593 -11.22 0.73 24.66
N GLN A 594 -11.66 1.52 25.63
CA GLN A 594 -11.52 1.26 27.05
C GLN A 594 -12.85 0.71 27.57
N LEU A 595 -12.79 -0.46 28.20
CA LEU A 595 -13.94 -1.04 28.89
C LEU A 595 -13.80 -0.76 30.38
N LEU A 596 -14.86 -0.25 30.99
CA LEU A 596 -14.97 0.03 32.42
C LEU A 596 -16.11 -0.83 32.98
N LYS A 597 -15.92 -1.41 34.17
CA LYS A 597 -16.97 -2.01 34.99
C LYS A 597 -17.12 -1.17 36.25
N ASP A 598 -18.28 -0.57 36.47
CA ASP A 598 -18.56 0.32 37.62
C ASP A 598 -17.50 1.43 37.79
N GLY A 599 -17.01 1.96 36.65
CA GLY A 599 -15.98 3.00 36.60
C GLY A 599 -14.53 2.50 36.67
N VAL A 600 -14.31 1.20 36.90
CA VAL A 600 -12.97 0.59 36.99
C VAL A 600 -12.59 -0.06 35.65
N PRO A 601 -11.41 0.21 35.07
CA PRO A 601 -10.98 -0.44 33.84
C PRO A 601 -10.87 -1.96 33.99
N VAL A 602 -11.44 -2.69 33.01
CA VAL A 602 -11.33 -4.15 32.90
C VAL A 602 -10.72 -4.52 31.56
N GLU A 603 -9.98 -5.63 31.53
CA GLU A 603 -9.44 -6.14 30.28
C GLU A 603 -10.55 -6.76 29.44
N TRP A 604 -10.46 -6.58 28.12
CA TRP A 604 -11.34 -7.20 27.16
C TRP A 604 -10.52 -7.99 26.14
N TYR A 605 -11.16 -8.99 25.57
CA TYR A 605 -10.63 -9.83 24.52
C TYR A 605 -11.56 -9.82 23.29
N GLU A 606 -11.08 -10.37 22.18
CA GLU A 606 -11.79 -10.40 20.91
C GLU A 606 -12.41 -11.78 20.65
N VAL A 607 -13.70 -11.83 20.29
CA VAL A 607 -14.43 -13.06 19.97
C VAL A 607 -14.99 -13.06 18.55
N PRO A 608 -15.08 -14.21 17.86
CA PRO A 608 -15.68 -14.30 16.54
C PRO A 608 -17.19 -13.96 16.55
N ALA A 609 -17.69 -13.13 15.63
CA ALA A 609 -19.10 -12.71 15.59
C ALA A 609 -20.14 -13.85 15.37
N THR A 610 -19.79 -14.95 14.72
CA THR A 610 -20.56 -16.20 14.53
C THR A 610 -20.18 -17.29 15.53
N GLY A 611 -19.23 -17.02 16.44
CA GLY A 611 -18.72 -17.98 17.42
C GLY A 611 -17.75 -19.01 16.85
N LYS A 612 -17.33 -18.88 15.58
CA LYS A 612 -16.39 -19.81 14.92
C LYS A 612 -15.00 -19.19 14.83
N GLY A 613 -14.10 -19.62 15.71
CA GLY A 613 -12.70 -19.17 15.74
C GLY A 613 -12.13 -19.17 17.16
N ARG A 614 -10.82 -18.91 17.29
CA ARG A 614 -10.16 -18.77 18.59
C ARG A 614 -10.33 -17.33 19.11
N ILE A 615 -10.54 -17.21 20.42
CA ILE A 615 -10.56 -15.94 21.15
C ILE A 615 -9.14 -15.35 21.16
N ALA A 616 -9.01 -14.04 21.02
CA ALA A 616 -7.72 -13.36 21.01
C ALA A 616 -7.69 -12.20 22.00
N THR A 617 -6.75 -12.23 22.94
CA THR A 617 -6.41 -11.08 23.79
C THR A 617 -5.71 -10.01 22.96
N GLN A 618 -5.71 -8.77 23.48
CA GLN A 618 -4.96 -7.67 22.86
C GLN A 618 -3.44 -7.94 22.86
N ALA A 619 -2.92 -8.62 23.88
CA ALA A 619 -1.52 -8.99 24.00
C ALA A 619 -1.10 -9.99 22.91
N GLU A 620 -1.85 -11.09 22.73
CA GLU A 620 -1.62 -12.08 21.68
C GLU A 620 -1.68 -11.43 20.27
N ARG A 621 -2.61 -10.49 20.06
CA ARG A 621 -2.67 -9.73 18.80
C ARG A 621 -1.43 -8.87 18.58
N ARG A 622 -0.96 -8.13 19.59
CA ARG A 622 0.27 -7.32 19.51
C ARG A 622 1.53 -8.16 19.31
N ALA A 623 1.61 -9.32 19.98
CA ALA A 623 2.66 -10.30 19.79
C ALA A 623 2.63 -10.89 18.38
N GLY A 624 1.44 -10.95 17.79
CA GLY A 624 1.25 -11.34 16.41
C GLY A 624 0.77 -12.75 16.19
N GLU A 625 0.21 -13.37 17.22
CA GLU A 625 -0.39 -14.71 17.14
C GLU A 625 -1.68 -14.67 16.31
N PHE A 626 -2.36 -13.53 16.28
CA PHE A 626 -3.65 -13.31 15.59
C PHE A 626 -3.58 -12.23 14.52
N ARG A 627 -2.68 -12.36 13.54
CA ARG A 627 -2.53 -11.28 12.52
C ARG A 627 -3.52 -11.37 11.37
N THR A 628 -4.21 -12.49 11.17
CA THR A 628 -5.20 -12.62 10.10
C THR A 628 -6.61 -12.44 10.63
N GLY A 629 -7.29 -11.39 10.18
CA GLY A 629 -8.76 -11.32 10.16
C GLY A 629 -9.34 -12.04 8.95
N LYS A 630 -8.57 -12.97 8.35
CA LYS A 630 -8.88 -13.83 7.19
C LYS A 630 -8.15 -15.18 7.29
N GLY A 631 -8.34 -15.88 8.39
CA GLY A 631 -7.84 -17.24 8.58
C GLY A 631 -8.33 -18.20 7.49
N ASN A 632 -7.44 -19.10 7.08
CA ASN A 632 -7.65 -20.35 6.35
C ASN A 632 -8.85 -20.36 5.38
N LEU A 633 -8.77 -19.56 4.30
CA LEU A 633 -9.58 -19.61 3.06
C LEU A 633 -11.12 -19.73 3.10
N THR A 634 -11.75 -19.93 4.24
CA THR A 634 -13.20 -19.84 4.30
C THR A 634 -13.58 -18.37 4.09
N PRO A 635 -14.58 -18.09 3.23
CA PRO A 635 -15.02 -16.73 2.99
C PRO A 635 -15.47 -16.16 4.33
N ALA A 636 -14.75 -15.13 4.80
CA ALA A 636 -14.89 -14.54 6.12
C ALA A 636 -14.48 -15.49 7.25
N THR A 637 -13.24 -15.37 7.74
CA THR A 637 -13.17 -15.39 9.20
C THR A 637 -14.07 -14.28 9.67
N ASP A 638 -14.91 -14.69 10.58
CA ASP A 638 -15.65 -13.83 11.46
C ASP A 638 -14.91 -12.55 11.79
N PRO A 639 -15.53 -11.36 11.64
CA PRO A 639 -14.98 -10.20 12.31
C PRO A 639 -14.92 -10.49 13.81
N MET A 640 -13.86 -10.04 14.45
CA MET A 640 -13.73 -10.21 15.89
C MET A 640 -14.30 -9.00 16.61
N LEU A 641 -15.06 -9.27 17.66
CA LEU A 641 -15.84 -8.31 18.42
C LEU A 641 -15.33 -8.21 19.85
N LEU A 642 -15.52 -7.03 20.44
CA LEU A 642 -15.15 -6.76 21.83
C LEU A 642 -15.99 -7.62 22.78
N SER A 643 -15.31 -8.24 23.75
CA SER A 643 -15.93 -9.15 24.69
C SER A 643 -15.22 -9.16 26.04
N VAL A 644 -15.95 -9.48 27.10
CA VAL A 644 -15.43 -9.66 28.46
C VAL A 644 -16.23 -10.74 29.17
N ASP A 645 -15.61 -11.42 30.13
CA ASP A 645 -16.36 -12.28 31.06
C ASP A 645 -17.36 -11.41 31.84
N ALA A 646 -18.62 -11.85 31.85
CA ALA A 646 -19.72 -11.06 32.39
C ALA A 646 -19.86 -11.31 33.89
N GLU A 647 -20.00 -10.22 34.63
CA GLU A 647 -20.38 -10.19 36.03
C GLU A 647 -21.48 -9.13 36.19
N ASP A 648 -22.22 -9.16 37.29
CA ASP A 648 -23.21 -8.12 37.56
C ASP A 648 -22.52 -6.76 37.74
N GLY A 649 -23.10 -5.72 37.13
CA GLY A 649 -22.57 -4.36 37.16
C GLY A 649 -22.86 -3.56 35.89
N VAL A 650 -22.46 -2.29 35.90
CA VAL A 650 -22.55 -1.40 34.73
C VAL A 650 -21.25 -1.47 33.95
N TYR A 651 -21.32 -1.90 32.70
CA TYR A 651 -20.20 -1.85 31.77
C TYR A 651 -20.31 -0.62 30.88
N GLU A 652 -19.21 0.11 30.75
CA GLU A 652 -19.10 1.27 29.90
C GLU A 652 -17.91 1.15 28.96
N LEU A 653 -18.18 1.23 27.66
CA LEU A 653 -17.21 1.26 26.59
C LEU A 653 -16.98 2.72 26.15
N ARG A 654 -15.73 3.19 26.22
CA ARG A 654 -15.32 4.54 25.80
C ARG A 654 -14.19 4.49 24.80
N TYR A 655 -14.28 5.26 23.72
CA TYR A 655 -13.16 5.40 22.79
C TYR A 655 -12.16 6.46 23.29
N ARG A 656 -10.86 6.21 23.10
CA ARG A 656 -9.78 7.14 23.46
C ARG A 656 -9.15 7.76 22.22
N HIS A 657 -9.52 9.00 21.91
CA HIS A 657 -8.88 9.78 20.84
C HIS A 657 -7.39 10.05 21.06
N TRP A 658 -6.94 10.15 22.31
CA TRP A 658 -5.57 10.51 22.64
C TRP A 658 -4.89 9.40 23.43
N MET A 659 -3.92 8.77 22.77
CA MET A 659 -2.96 7.84 23.35
C MET A 659 -1.58 8.50 23.40
N ALA A 660 -0.64 7.93 24.15
CA ALA A 660 0.73 8.45 24.23
C ALA A 660 1.40 8.55 22.85
N ALA A 661 1.09 7.63 21.94
CA ALA A 661 1.57 7.63 20.56
C ALA A 661 1.05 8.85 19.75
N ASP A 662 -0.20 9.27 19.97
CA ASP A 662 -0.78 10.44 19.30
C ASP A 662 -0.12 11.73 19.80
N LEU A 663 0.05 11.85 21.12
CA LEU A 663 0.73 13.00 21.73
C LEU A 663 2.17 13.15 21.23
N LEU A 664 2.89 12.04 21.10
CA LEU A 664 4.22 12.01 20.50
C LEU A 664 4.18 12.43 19.02
N GLY A 665 3.25 11.88 18.24
CA GLY A 665 3.09 12.21 16.83
C GLY A 665 2.79 13.69 16.60
N VAL A 666 1.85 14.27 17.36
CA VAL A 666 1.50 15.69 17.31
C VAL A 666 2.66 16.56 17.80
N GLY A 667 3.36 16.17 18.86
CA GLY A 667 4.56 16.88 19.34
C GLY A 667 5.66 16.95 18.26
N LEU A 668 5.93 15.85 17.58
CA LEU A 668 6.89 15.79 16.47
C LEU A 668 6.44 16.65 15.27
N TRP A 669 5.15 16.61 14.94
CA TRP A 669 4.57 17.47 13.90
C TRP A 669 4.71 18.95 14.24
N ALA A 670 4.33 19.37 15.45
CA ALA A 670 4.40 20.76 15.89
C ALA A 670 5.84 21.28 15.88
N MET A 671 6.79 20.46 16.35
CA MET A 671 8.21 20.77 16.27
C MET A 671 8.67 20.94 14.81
N ALA A 672 8.30 20.04 13.91
CA ALA A 672 8.67 20.13 12.51
C ALA A 672 8.06 21.35 11.80
N MET A 673 6.82 21.70 12.14
CA MET A 673 6.17 22.93 11.68
C MET A 673 6.93 24.18 12.15
N ALA A 674 7.32 24.24 13.43
CA ALA A 674 8.10 25.34 13.98
C ALA A 674 9.48 25.45 13.29
N LEU A 675 10.15 24.31 13.03
CA LEU A 675 11.42 24.29 12.31
C LEU A 675 11.26 24.77 10.87
N CYS A 676 10.24 24.29 10.13
CA CYS A 676 9.94 24.77 8.79
C CYS A 676 9.65 26.27 8.77
N ALA A 677 8.83 26.77 9.70
CA ALA A 677 8.56 28.20 9.85
C ALA A 677 9.83 29.00 10.15
N ALA A 678 10.71 28.50 11.03
CA ALA A 678 11.99 29.12 11.33
C ALA A 678 12.95 29.15 10.13
N MET A 679 12.97 28.08 9.31
CA MET A 679 13.76 28.04 8.06
C MET A 679 13.25 29.06 7.03
N LEU A 680 11.94 29.34 7.02
CA LEU A 680 11.33 30.38 6.18
C LEU A 680 11.61 31.78 6.72
N ALA A 681 11.38 32.02 8.01
CA ALA A 681 11.51 33.34 8.65
C ALA A 681 12.96 33.78 8.83
N TRP A 682 13.85 32.89 9.29
CA TRP A 682 15.25 33.18 9.62
C TRP A 682 16.24 32.31 8.86
N PRO A 683 16.26 32.39 7.52
CA PRO A 683 17.09 31.52 6.68
C PRO A 683 18.58 31.61 6.99
N ALA A 684 19.08 32.78 7.38
CA ALA A 684 20.50 32.96 7.70
C ALA A 684 20.91 32.22 8.98
N ARG A 685 20.05 32.23 10.02
CA ARG A 685 20.30 31.51 11.27
C ARG A 685 20.23 30.00 11.05
N ALA A 686 19.21 29.54 10.32
CA ALA A 686 19.08 28.14 9.95
C ALA A 686 20.26 27.67 9.09
N ALA A 687 20.76 28.49 8.15
CA ALA A 687 21.91 28.15 7.32
C ALA A 687 23.19 27.99 8.17
N LYS A 688 23.40 28.88 9.16
CA LYS A 688 24.51 28.76 10.12
C LYS A 688 24.41 27.46 10.94
N LEU A 689 23.22 27.09 11.39
CA LEU A 689 22.99 25.84 12.12
C LEU A 689 23.29 24.62 11.22
N LEU A 690 22.74 24.58 10.00
CA LEU A 690 23.01 23.48 9.06
C LEU A 690 24.50 23.38 8.71
N ALA A 691 25.20 24.51 8.53
CA ALA A 691 26.64 24.52 8.31
C ALA A 691 27.43 23.99 9.52
N ARG A 692 26.97 24.27 10.75
CA ARG A 692 27.56 23.71 11.97
C ARG A 692 27.36 22.19 12.05
N ILE A 693 26.17 21.70 11.70
CA ILE A 693 25.89 20.26 11.63
C ILE A 693 26.74 19.61 10.53
N GLU A 694 26.85 20.24 9.35
CA GLU A 694 27.73 19.77 8.26
C GLU A 694 29.19 19.66 8.73
N GLY A 695 29.68 20.64 9.50
CA GLY A 695 31.02 20.62 10.08
C GLY A 695 31.22 19.54 11.15
N TRP A 696 30.17 19.21 11.92
CA TRP A 696 30.23 18.14 12.94
C TRP A 696 30.24 16.74 12.31
N LEU A 697 29.58 16.57 11.17
CA LEU A 697 29.59 15.32 10.38
C LEU A 697 30.90 15.14 9.60
N GLY A 698 32.03 15.24 10.29
CA GLY A 698 33.34 14.91 9.75
C GLY A 698 33.44 13.42 9.35
N PRO A 699 34.50 13.03 8.63
CA PRO A 699 34.70 11.65 8.15
C PRO A 699 34.55 10.59 9.24
N TRP A 700 35.05 10.87 10.46
CA TRP A 700 34.94 9.97 11.60
C TRP A 700 33.49 9.73 12.03
N VAL A 701 32.69 10.79 12.23
CA VAL A 701 31.27 10.65 12.61
C VAL A 701 30.49 9.90 11.54
N MET A 702 30.76 10.19 10.26
CA MET A 702 30.14 9.45 9.16
C MET A 702 30.55 7.98 9.13
N GLY A 703 31.83 7.69 9.37
CA GLY A 703 32.34 6.32 9.50
C GLY A 703 31.66 5.57 10.65
N THR A 704 31.50 6.22 11.82
CA THR A 704 30.80 5.66 12.98
C THR A 704 29.32 5.42 12.69
N LEU A 705 28.62 6.37 12.06
CA LEU A 705 27.21 6.19 11.67
C LEU A 705 27.06 5.04 10.66
N GLY A 706 27.94 4.96 9.66
CA GLY A 706 27.97 3.86 8.71
C GLY A 706 28.21 2.51 9.39
N ALA A 707 29.20 2.44 10.28
CA ALA A 707 29.49 1.24 11.07
C ALA A 707 28.31 0.85 11.95
N ALA A 708 27.64 1.81 12.61
CA ALA A 708 26.46 1.54 13.43
C ALA A 708 25.31 0.94 12.60
N VAL A 709 25.05 1.48 11.39
CA VAL A 709 24.07 0.89 10.47
C VAL A 709 24.45 -0.54 10.10
N VAL A 710 25.72 -0.79 9.75
CA VAL A 710 26.20 -2.14 9.42
C VAL A 710 26.03 -3.09 10.61
N VAL A 711 26.40 -2.67 11.82
CA VAL A 711 26.23 -3.47 13.05
C VAL A 711 24.76 -3.81 13.29
N VAL A 712 23.85 -2.83 13.15
CA VAL A 712 22.41 -3.08 13.30
C VAL A 712 21.93 -4.07 12.24
N LEU A 713 22.32 -3.91 10.97
CA LEU A 713 21.97 -4.85 9.91
C LEU A 713 22.49 -6.26 10.23
N LEU A 714 23.78 -6.41 10.53
CA LEU A 714 24.39 -7.70 10.88
C LEU A 714 23.73 -8.33 12.11
N ALA A 715 23.41 -7.55 13.14
CA ALA A 715 22.69 -8.04 14.31
C ALA A 715 21.28 -8.54 13.95
N ARG A 716 20.55 -7.81 13.10
CA ARG A 716 19.23 -8.26 12.60
C ARG A 716 19.35 -9.55 11.79
N TYR A 717 20.34 -9.65 10.91
CA TYR A 717 20.63 -10.88 10.15
C TYR A 717 21.00 -12.04 11.07
N ALA A 718 21.86 -11.83 12.06
CA ALA A 718 22.27 -12.87 13.01
C ALA A 718 21.09 -13.37 13.85
N MET A 719 20.23 -12.46 14.32
CA MET A 719 19.00 -12.82 15.02
C MET A 719 18.03 -13.60 14.14
N GLY A 720 17.81 -13.16 12.89
CA GLY A 720 16.97 -13.88 11.94
C GLY A 720 17.51 -15.27 11.60
N PHE A 721 18.83 -15.38 11.41
CA PHE A 721 19.49 -16.66 11.17
C PHE A 721 19.34 -17.62 12.36
N ARG A 722 19.55 -17.15 13.60
CA ARG A 722 19.34 -17.97 14.81
C ARG A 722 17.88 -18.36 15.02
N ALA A 723 16.95 -17.46 14.69
CA ALA A 723 15.52 -17.75 14.76
C ALA A 723 15.07 -18.82 13.76
N GLU A 724 15.87 -19.10 12.73
CA GLU A 724 15.59 -20.15 11.75
C GLU A 724 16.51 -21.35 11.84
N SER A 725 17.60 -21.29 12.61
CA SER A 725 18.62 -22.34 12.59
C SER A 725 18.13 -23.69 13.12
N HIS A 726 17.00 -23.69 13.81
CA HIS A 726 16.30 -24.89 14.27
C HIS A 726 15.17 -25.33 13.33
N LEU A 727 14.83 -24.55 12.31
CA LEU A 727 13.76 -24.87 11.38
C LEU A 727 14.32 -25.67 10.19
N THR A 728 13.51 -26.57 9.62
CA THR A 728 13.87 -27.32 8.41
C THR A 728 14.31 -26.42 7.27
N SER A 729 13.61 -25.29 7.06
CA SER A 729 13.99 -24.30 6.07
C SER A 729 15.41 -23.76 6.34
N GLY A 730 15.74 -23.48 7.60
CA GLY A 730 17.07 -23.06 8.01
C GLY A 730 18.16 -24.11 7.78
N TRP A 731 17.87 -25.38 8.07
CA TRP A 731 18.77 -26.51 7.83
C TRP A 731 19.03 -26.74 6.35
N LEU A 732 17.97 -26.74 5.53
CA LEU A 732 18.08 -26.86 4.07
C LEU A 732 18.94 -25.74 3.48
N ARG A 733 18.77 -24.49 3.93
CA ARG A 733 19.63 -23.38 3.50
C ARG A 733 21.09 -23.57 3.94
N ALA A 734 21.31 -24.12 5.12
CA ALA A 734 22.65 -24.37 5.65
C ALA A 734 23.35 -25.56 4.98
N GLY A 735 22.68 -26.28 4.08
CA GLY A 735 23.22 -27.49 3.46
C GLY A 735 23.36 -28.65 4.44
N LYS A 736 22.50 -28.68 5.47
CA LYS A 736 22.44 -29.76 6.48
C LYS A 736 21.43 -30.87 6.15
N ALA A 737 20.79 -30.77 4.98
CA ALA A 737 19.86 -31.78 4.51
C ALA A 737 20.55 -32.56 3.39
N ASP A 738 20.45 -33.89 3.46
CA ASP A 738 21.00 -34.83 2.49
C ASP A 738 19.90 -35.36 1.57
N ASP A 739 20.30 -35.98 0.45
CA ASP A 739 19.39 -36.59 -0.54
C ASP A 739 18.23 -35.69 -0.99
N VAL A 740 18.49 -34.39 -1.06
CA VAL A 740 17.48 -33.38 -1.38
C VAL A 740 17.11 -33.43 -2.85
N THR A 741 15.88 -33.84 -3.14
CA THR A 741 15.25 -33.83 -4.47
C THR A 741 13.90 -33.15 -4.38
N GLY A 742 13.59 -32.22 -5.29
CA GLY A 742 12.27 -31.55 -5.34
C GLY A 742 11.95 -30.63 -4.15
N PHE A 743 12.93 -30.33 -3.28
CA PHE A 743 12.78 -29.35 -2.21
C PHE A 743 13.74 -28.18 -2.39
N GLU A 744 13.23 -26.97 -2.18
CA GLU A 744 14.02 -25.74 -2.20
C GLU A 744 13.63 -24.86 -1.01
N ASN A 745 14.58 -24.14 -0.43
CA ASN A 745 14.22 -23.07 0.48
C ASN A 745 13.74 -21.86 -0.33
N GLY A 746 12.51 -21.42 -0.10
CA GLY A 746 11.89 -20.35 -0.86
C GLY A 746 10.83 -19.57 -0.08
N PRO A 747 10.38 -18.43 -0.62
CA PRO A 747 9.30 -17.68 -0.01
C PRO A 747 7.95 -18.31 -0.38
N LEU A 748 7.08 -18.48 0.60
CA LEU A 748 5.71 -18.98 0.40
C LEU A 748 4.72 -17.94 0.93
N LYS A 749 3.62 -17.75 0.19
CA LYS A 749 2.55 -16.87 0.64
C LYS A 749 1.48 -17.67 1.37
N ILE A 750 1.37 -17.46 2.68
CA ILE A 750 0.40 -18.14 3.54
C ILE A 750 -0.24 -17.09 4.43
N ASP A 751 -1.56 -17.17 4.64
CA ASP A 751 -2.25 -16.24 5.53
C ASP A 751 -2.04 -14.76 5.13
N ARG A 752 -1.85 -14.56 3.81
CA ARG A 752 -1.50 -13.29 3.16
C ARG A 752 -0.23 -12.65 3.70
N LEU A 753 0.64 -13.43 4.31
CA LEU A 753 2.00 -13.08 4.68
C LEU A 753 2.95 -13.83 3.77
N ILE A 754 4.12 -13.26 3.55
CA ILE A 754 5.21 -13.94 2.88
C ILE A 754 6.15 -14.44 3.98
N GLY A 755 6.42 -15.73 4.02
CA GLY A 755 7.36 -16.33 4.97
C GLY A 755 8.37 -17.24 4.27
N PRO A 756 9.50 -17.56 4.93
CA PRO A 756 10.36 -18.65 4.50
C PRO A 756 9.59 -19.99 4.65
N ALA A 757 9.89 -20.93 3.76
CA ALA A 757 9.37 -22.28 3.79
C ALA A 757 10.35 -23.21 3.06
N VAL A 758 10.29 -24.50 3.39
CA VAL A 758 10.68 -25.52 2.41
C VAL A 758 9.56 -25.58 1.37
N THR A 759 9.82 -25.10 0.16
CA THR A 759 8.89 -25.21 -0.95
C THR A 759 9.08 -26.54 -1.68
N VAL A 760 7.95 -27.11 -2.12
CA VAL A 760 7.88 -28.44 -2.72
C VAL A 760 7.62 -28.34 -4.22
N ASP A 761 8.48 -28.97 -5.00
CA ASP A 761 8.27 -29.32 -6.39
C ASP A 761 8.20 -30.84 -6.50
N ALA A 762 6.98 -31.38 -6.46
CA ALA A 762 6.72 -32.82 -6.48
C ALA A 762 5.57 -33.12 -7.42
N THR A 763 5.72 -34.22 -8.16
CA THR A 763 4.67 -34.81 -9.00
C THR A 763 4.28 -36.19 -8.46
N ALA A 764 3.41 -36.91 -9.18
CA ALA A 764 3.07 -38.29 -8.84
C ALA A 764 4.23 -39.26 -9.10
N ASP A 765 5.00 -39.00 -10.17
CA ASP A 765 6.08 -39.86 -10.64
C ASP A 765 7.43 -39.44 -10.04
N GLU A 766 7.58 -38.16 -9.69
CA GLU A 766 8.81 -37.57 -9.12
C GLU A 766 8.47 -36.97 -7.75
N PRO A 767 8.50 -37.77 -6.66
CA PRO A 767 8.29 -37.27 -5.31
C PRO A 767 9.47 -36.41 -4.88
N ALA A 768 9.20 -35.40 -4.04
CA ALA A 768 10.25 -34.65 -3.36
C ALA A 768 10.71 -35.41 -2.11
N THR A 769 12.02 -35.53 -1.89
CA THR A 769 12.63 -36.27 -0.79
C THR A 769 13.76 -35.47 -0.16
N MET A 770 13.95 -35.57 1.16
CA MET A 770 15.14 -35.09 1.87
C MET A 770 15.38 -35.93 3.11
N VAL A 771 16.63 -35.97 3.55
CA VAL A 771 17.03 -36.53 4.84
C VAL A 771 17.60 -35.41 5.73
N LEU A 772 17.16 -35.37 6.98
CA LEU A 772 17.64 -34.46 8.02
C LEU A 772 18.35 -35.30 9.08
N GLU A 773 19.68 -35.37 9.02
CA GLU A 773 20.48 -36.19 9.94
C GLU A 773 20.79 -35.44 11.24
N GLY A 774 20.83 -36.17 12.36
CA GLY A 774 21.31 -35.59 13.62
C GLY A 774 20.34 -34.63 14.31
N VAL A 775 19.03 -34.83 14.15
CA VAL A 775 17.99 -34.04 14.83
C VAL A 775 17.97 -34.40 16.33
N GLU A 776 17.98 -33.39 17.20
CA GLU A 776 17.98 -33.54 18.65
C GLU A 776 16.65 -33.00 19.23
N PRO A 777 15.58 -33.81 19.26
CA PRO A 777 14.29 -33.38 19.79
C PRO A 777 14.33 -33.15 21.30
N SER A 778 13.66 -32.10 21.78
CA SER A 778 13.54 -31.75 23.21
C SER A 778 12.26 -32.26 23.86
N GLY A 779 11.37 -32.90 23.09
CA GLY A 779 10.12 -33.48 23.59
C GLY A 779 9.68 -34.71 22.79
N ASP A 780 8.49 -35.21 23.10
CA ASP A 780 7.94 -36.46 22.54
C ASP A 780 7.39 -36.29 21.11
N SER A 781 7.45 -35.08 20.57
CA SER A 781 6.95 -34.73 19.24
C SER A 781 7.70 -33.54 18.65
N LEU A 782 7.84 -33.52 17.32
CA LEU A 782 8.30 -32.32 16.59
C LEU A 782 7.10 -31.52 16.11
N GLU A 783 7.11 -30.22 16.40
CA GLU A 783 6.08 -29.31 15.91
C GLU A 783 6.47 -28.70 14.56
N GLY A 784 5.49 -28.41 13.73
CA GLY A 784 5.71 -27.71 12.48
C GLY A 784 4.42 -27.21 11.85
N TRP A 785 4.50 -26.87 10.58
CA TRP A 785 3.34 -26.54 9.77
C TRP A 785 3.54 -26.91 8.31
N PHE A 786 2.43 -27.08 7.60
CA PHE A 786 2.42 -27.12 6.14
C PHE A 786 1.28 -26.27 5.58
N ALA A 787 1.43 -25.79 4.34
CA ALA A 787 0.43 -24.98 3.67
C ALA A 787 0.55 -25.03 2.14
N VAL A 788 -0.55 -24.73 1.47
CA VAL A 788 -0.57 -24.43 0.02
C VAL A 788 -0.60 -22.91 -0.17
N ASP A 789 0.14 -22.41 -1.15
CA ASP A 789 0.28 -20.98 -1.44
C ASP A 789 -1.09 -20.34 -1.72
N ASP A 790 -1.34 -19.21 -1.05
CA ASP A 790 -2.55 -18.38 -1.18
C ASP A 790 -2.95 -18.06 -2.63
N GLY A 791 -1.95 -17.94 -3.52
CA GLY A 791 -2.12 -17.65 -4.94
C GLY A 791 -2.71 -18.80 -5.75
N ASP A 792 -2.43 -20.05 -5.37
CA ASP A 792 -2.72 -21.24 -6.18
C ASP A 792 -4.03 -21.94 -5.79
N LEU A 793 -4.54 -21.68 -4.59
CA LEU A 793 -5.75 -22.30 -4.02
C LEU A 793 -7.00 -22.15 -4.91
N LYS A 794 -7.04 -21.14 -5.79
CA LYS A 794 -8.17 -20.91 -6.70
C LYS A 794 -8.05 -21.63 -8.04
N ASN A 795 -6.83 -21.92 -8.48
CA ASN A 795 -6.55 -22.22 -9.88
C ASN A 795 -5.99 -23.63 -10.09
N VAL A 796 -5.47 -24.25 -9.04
CA VAL A 796 -4.83 -25.56 -9.12
C VAL A 796 -5.53 -26.49 -8.16
N ARG A 797 -5.85 -27.71 -8.60
CA ARG A 797 -6.30 -28.80 -7.74
C ARG A 797 -5.15 -29.79 -7.65
N GLY A 798 -4.61 -29.96 -6.46
CA GLY A 798 -3.59 -30.97 -6.18
C GLY A 798 -3.70 -31.33 -4.71
N ASP A 799 -3.87 -32.63 -4.46
CA ASP A 799 -3.67 -33.18 -3.13
C ASP A 799 -2.23 -33.69 -3.08
N PHE A 800 -1.58 -33.52 -1.94
CA PHE A 800 -0.29 -34.13 -1.67
C PHE A 800 -0.44 -35.24 -0.66
N GLU A 801 0.53 -36.14 -0.65
CA GLU A 801 0.79 -37.04 0.45
C GLU A 801 2.11 -36.63 1.11
N PHE A 802 2.04 -36.32 2.40
CA PHE A 802 3.20 -35.94 3.22
C PHE A 802 3.55 -37.12 4.11
N VAL A 803 4.77 -37.62 4.01
CA VAL A 803 5.28 -38.75 4.79
C VAL A 803 6.54 -38.30 5.52
N ILE A 804 6.59 -38.56 6.82
CA ILE A 804 7.81 -38.44 7.63
C ILE A 804 8.11 -39.81 8.19
N GLU A 805 9.34 -40.25 7.97
CA GLU A 805 9.91 -41.44 8.56
C GLU A 805 11.10 -41.03 9.43
N GLY A 806 11.40 -41.81 10.45
CA GLY A 806 12.54 -41.54 11.32
C GLY A 806 13.24 -42.81 11.75
N ARG A 807 14.47 -42.64 12.23
CA ARG A 807 15.30 -43.71 12.76
C ARG A 807 16.27 -43.14 13.80
N SER A 808 16.78 -43.97 14.71
CA SER A 808 17.94 -43.59 15.52
C SER A 808 19.12 -43.30 14.59
N SER A 809 19.91 -42.26 14.87
CA SER A 809 20.99 -41.87 13.97
C SER A 809 21.96 -43.04 13.73
N GLY A 810 22.24 -43.34 12.45
CA GLY A 810 23.05 -44.47 12.02
C GLY A 810 22.35 -45.84 11.95
N ALA A 811 21.08 -45.95 12.35
CA ALA A 811 20.31 -47.18 12.15
C ALA A 811 19.96 -47.39 10.65
N GLN A 812 19.74 -48.64 10.24
CA GLN A 812 19.38 -48.94 8.85
C GLN A 812 17.89 -48.84 8.55
N ALA A 813 17.03 -49.18 9.53
CA ALA A 813 15.59 -49.26 9.32
C ALA A 813 14.90 -47.92 9.60
N TRP A 814 14.12 -47.45 8.62
CA TRP A 814 13.22 -46.32 8.77
C TRP A 814 11.88 -46.77 9.35
N VAL A 815 11.33 -45.99 10.27
CA VAL A 815 10.00 -46.20 10.85
C VAL A 815 9.10 -45.02 10.48
N GLN A 816 7.92 -45.29 9.94
CA GLN A 816 6.97 -44.23 9.58
C GLN A 816 6.43 -43.54 10.84
N LEU A 817 6.76 -42.25 11.01
CA LEU A 817 6.29 -41.42 12.13
C LEU A 817 4.97 -40.75 11.82
N LEU A 818 4.82 -40.27 10.58
CA LEU A 818 3.65 -39.52 10.17
C LEU A 818 3.33 -39.74 8.69
N ARG A 819 2.04 -39.90 8.37
CA ARG A 819 1.53 -39.90 6.99
C ARG A 819 0.22 -39.13 6.93
N VAL A 820 0.23 -37.98 6.26
CA VAL A 820 -0.93 -37.08 6.21
C VAL A 820 -1.27 -36.71 4.75
N PRO A 821 -2.54 -36.86 4.32
CA PRO A 821 -2.99 -36.33 3.05
C PRO A 821 -3.20 -34.81 3.17
N ILE A 822 -2.45 -34.05 2.37
CA ILE A 822 -2.61 -32.60 2.31
C ILE A 822 -3.64 -32.28 1.26
N ARG A 823 -4.79 -31.80 1.73
CA ARG A 823 -5.83 -31.28 0.85
C ARG A 823 -5.50 -29.84 0.46
N ASN A 824 -5.88 -29.45 -0.75
CA ASN A 824 -5.79 -28.08 -1.23
C ASN A 824 -6.70 -27.13 -0.40
N ARG A 825 -6.19 -26.70 0.75
CA ARG A 825 -6.80 -25.79 1.72
C ARG A 825 -5.72 -24.82 2.15
N GLY A 826 -6.06 -23.55 2.28
CA GLY A 826 -5.09 -22.52 2.63
C GLY A 826 -4.99 -22.25 4.10
N GLY A 827 -4.01 -21.41 4.41
CA GLY A 827 -3.56 -21.11 5.76
C GLY A 827 -2.68 -22.22 6.35
N HIS A 828 -2.07 -21.92 7.50
CA HIS A 828 -1.21 -22.89 8.18
C HIS A 828 -2.03 -24.06 8.72
N GLN A 829 -1.56 -25.27 8.46
CA GLN A 829 -2.03 -26.48 9.10
C GLN A 829 -0.94 -26.95 10.05
N LYS A 830 -1.28 -27.12 11.34
CA LYS A 830 -0.34 -27.60 12.36
C LYS A 830 0.14 -29.00 11.95
N LEU A 831 1.44 -29.20 12.01
CA LEU A 831 2.10 -30.47 11.88
C LEU A 831 2.59 -30.87 13.27
N ASP A 832 2.31 -32.10 13.66
CA ASP A 832 2.70 -32.66 14.95
C ASP A 832 3.21 -34.08 14.67
N VAL A 833 4.52 -34.28 14.82
CA VAL A 833 5.21 -35.50 14.42
C VAL A 833 5.54 -36.31 15.67
N PRO A 834 4.78 -37.38 15.98
CA PRO A 834 5.01 -38.15 17.19
C PRO A 834 6.33 -38.92 17.10
N LEU A 835 7.10 -38.92 18.19
CA LEU A 835 8.40 -39.61 18.28
C LEU A 835 8.35 -40.88 19.14
N ALA A 836 7.17 -41.34 19.56
CA ALA A 836 7.02 -42.53 20.40
C ALA A 836 7.65 -43.80 19.82
N ALA A 837 7.73 -43.93 18.49
CA ALA A 837 8.38 -45.06 17.83
C ALA A 837 9.92 -45.02 17.91
N LEU A 838 10.49 -43.90 18.36
CA LEU A 838 11.92 -43.62 18.51
C LEU A 838 12.25 -43.22 19.96
N GLU A 839 11.44 -43.62 20.93
CA GLU A 839 11.62 -43.26 22.34
C GLU A 839 13.04 -43.60 22.83
N GLY A 840 13.71 -42.62 23.45
CA GLY A 840 15.07 -42.74 23.95
C GLY A 840 16.18 -42.60 22.89
N ALA A 841 15.84 -42.45 21.61
CA ALA A 841 16.82 -42.15 20.57
C ALA A 841 17.03 -40.62 20.46
N SER A 842 18.24 -40.16 20.74
CA SER A 842 18.69 -38.80 20.42
C SER A 842 20.21 -38.83 20.22
N PRO A 843 20.74 -38.47 19.04
CA PRO A 843 20.02 -37.88 17.90
C PRO A 843 19.24 -38.89 17.03
N ILE A 844 18.29 -38.38 16.23
CA ILE A 844 17.53 -39.13 15.22
C ILE A 844 17.78 -38.58 13.81
N ASP A 845 17.58 -39.40 12.80
CA ASP A 845 17.51 -38.93 11.41
C ASP A 845 16.05 -38.94 10.95
N LEU A 846 15.64 -37.95 10.17
CA LEU A 846 14.29 -37.85 9.59
C LEU A 846 14.35 -37.90 8.06
N SER A 847 13.50 -38.71 7.44
CA SER A 847 13.26 -38.72 6.00
C SER A 847 11.91 -38.06 5.75
N VAL A 848 11.88 -37.02 4.93
CA VAL A 848 10.65 -36.33 4.53
C VAL A 848 10.40 -36.61 3.06
N THR A 849 9.24 -37.18 2.75
CA THR A 849 8.80 -37.45 1.38
C THR A 849 7.47 -36.76 1.12
N VAL A 850 7.39 -35.99 0.03
CA VAL A 850 6.14 -35.39 -0.45
C VAL A 850 5.83 -35.85 -1.86
N ARG A 851 4.66 -36.44 -2.07
CA ARG A 851 4.20 -36.92 -3.37
C ARG A 851 2.97 -36.16 -3.84
N GLY A 852 2.99 -35.66 -5.07
CA GLY A 852 1.81 -35.08 -5.71
C GLY A 852 0.84 -36.17 -6.18
N LYS A 853 -0.48 -35.94 -6.13
CA LYS A 853 -1.46 -36.91 -6.69
C LYS A 853 -1.84 -36.65 -8.16
N SER A 854 -1.40 -35.55 -8.75
CA SER A 854 -1.75 -35.13 -10.12
C SER A 854 -0.57 -34.43 -10.79
N GLY A 855 -0.61 -34.31 -12.13
CA GLY A 855 0.50 -33.76 -12.92
C GLY A 855 0.79 -32.27 -12.72
N LYS A 856 -0.20 -31.45 -12.27
CA LYS A 856 0.04 -30.05 -11.90
C LYS A 856 -0.36 -29.83 -10.45
N THR A 857 0.64 -29.75 -9.59
CA THR A 857 0.47 -29.51 -8.16
C THR A 857 0.46 -28.02 -7.85
N ALA A 858 -0.26 -27.63 -6.80
CA ALA A 858 -0.27 -26.25 -6.32
C ALA A 858 1.04 -25.97 -5.58
N ARG A 859 1.59 -24.76 -5.60
CA ARG A 859 2.81 -24.50 -4.81
C ARG A 859 2.54 -24.76 -3.34
N MET A 860 3.30 -25.65 -2.73
CA MET A 860 3.17 -26.06 -1.34
C MET A 860 4.48 -25.79 -0.60
N GLY A 861 4.41 -25.61 0.71
CA GLY A 861 5.59 -25.71 1.54
C GLY A 861 5.27 -26.03 2.99
N PHE A 862 6.33 -26.25 3.74
CA PHE A 862 6.27 -26.64 5.14
C PHE A 862 7.51 -26.13 5.90
N ASP A 863 7.44 -26.20 7.22
CA ASP A 863 8.59 -26.02 8.10
C ASP A 863 8.38 -26.81 9.39
N ILE A 864 9.44 -27.46 9.90
CA ILE A 864 9.41 -28.26 11.15
C ILE A 864 10.44 -27.65 12.10
N ASP A 865 10.07 -27.43 13.35
CA ASP A 865 11.00 -27.13 14.44
C ASP A 865 11.71 -28.43 14.82
N LEU A 866 13.02 -28.45 14.61
CA LEU A 866 13.91 -29.60 14.80
C LEU A 866 14.57 -29.59 16.20
N ARG A 867 13.98 -28.85 17.15
CA ARG A 867 14.40 -28.79 18.56
C ARG A 867 13.61 -29.69 19.46
#